data_AF-A0A495SA31-F1
#
_entry.id   AF-A0A495SA31-F1
#
_cell.length_a   1.000
_cell.length_b   1.000
_cell.length_c   1.000
_cell.angle_alpha   90.00
_cell.angle_beta   90.00
_cell.angle_gamma   90.00
#
_symmetry.space_group_name_H-M   'P 1'
#
loop_
_entity.id
_entity.type
_entity.pdbx_description
1 polymer ?
#
loop_
_entity_poly.entity_id
_entity_poly.type
_entity_poly.pdbx_seq_one_letter_code
_entity_poly.pdbx_strand_id
1 'polypeptide(L)'
;MKTGNFTNIKIIFLFFFFSLQCFDAQVTIAPVGSPATLPNINLNDIDNICTISNNYRGLTKISSVDPSNNYQATFNNNTWNSGAWFRGYFSGFEDTLDKRTKFYNENWSSHPLARSTSKVVRGLIHYNNFRGENGNANYNLNIDQIVDGLKYLQTQIQPSGGVIWWFERPGLNTFDQDDTPGANNIHIYETGHTLATLCDGYMYLKKINKLDRVPNLIQDINKIAGFIEQIPVPTTDILDPSTQYNTADYMAFGLWGLSKAYKVTKNCNYLNKVTEICNWFIAYQSLDNTNNEECKGTWKFSSQTENNVQIYSNTKIVYHLVCVRGLIEAFDIIPASSSIRENLSNTIKLGVNHIIKKRVRESDQTLSWLQFDTNCQTLANIDYAYYYDNDQVEPIALLAYYATLHNDLFNNSEKEYLKNFLIKMSLYSGSRILPSTNNQGDYGALIQMHSWAYYVDYYNAITHGYKIFAEDGNPYYDSNKVMNKMVSGDFDNDGKQDDIAAFYDYGGDPINGMTTELHVLKGTGSNFNFSSSSIYWQAPNYNSAQIVGNTVSGDFDNDGKQDDIALFYDLGTDPVNGAKTAIHVFKGNVNSFEYSGTNGFWQSQGYDSGKITDRIVSGDFDNDGKVDDIAAFYDYGTGGTRIHVFRGTGSGFEYLNGADGFWQQTSYDANKITGKIVSGDFDNDGNFDDIAAFYDDGNTANGIKTSIHVFKGTGTGFDYSDPNGFWNTTGYDSNKITGRVVSGDFDNDGKYDDIIAFYDYGSNETRAHIFRSTGTGFEYLPYASDGFWQNINYKADNITGRLISGDFDNDGNFDDIAGFKNNTNQNSSINVWLSSNHDFQYTGIDNWFGCGSNSNNIFIAAKSPNNYNSIEYSVSAKNQNEIVVYPNPADDIINIKYQLKEKGSVLINISTFEGRRINIQPYIKEEKGIYNKVYNIKRYHLTKGTYLVEIYINNILHTKKIIIK
;
A
#
# COMPACT_ATOMS: atom_id res chain seq x y z
N MET A 1 15.11 -63.66 56.16
CA MET A 1 14.53 -64.80 55.39
C MET A 1 14.29 -64.34 53.95
N LYS A 2 14.09 -65.26 53.00
CA LYS A 2 13.67 -64.99 51.59
C LYS A 2 12.32 -64.24 51.56
N THR A 3 11.84 -63.55 50.52
CA THR A 3 12.23 -63.32 49.10
C THR A 3 12.48 -61.79 48.88
N GLY A 4 12.54 -61.16 47.69
CA GLY A 4 12.32 -61.53 46.27
C GLY A 4 13.11 -60.60 45.31
N ASN A 5 12.61 -60.30 44.09
CA ASN A 5 13.38 -59.49 43.10
C ASN A 5 12.52 -58.77 42.02
N PHE A 6 12.99 -57.58 41.59
CA PHE A 6 12.72 -56.80 40.33
C PHE A 6 11.25 -56.51 39.90
N THR A 7 10.91 -55.35 39.31
CA THR A 7 11.47 -54.73 38.08
C THR A 7 11.39 -53.18 38.02
N ASN A 8 12.14 -52.60 37.08
CA ASN A 8 12.29 -51.14 36.85
C ASN A 8 11.06 -50.46 36.22
N ILE A 9 10.79 -49.21 36.63
CA ILE A 9 10.19 -48.18 35.77
C ILE A 9 11.04 -46.90 35.90
N LYS A 10 11.57 -46.40 34.78
CA LYS A 10 12.22 -45.08 34.72
C LYS A 10 11.15 -43.99 34.81
N ILE A 11 11.35 -43.01 35.68
CA ILE A 11 10.53 -41.80 35.74
C ILE A 11 10.91 -40.93 34.53
N ILE A 12 9.96 -40.74 33.60
CA ILE A 12 10.02 -39.70 32.57
C ILE A 12 9.23 -38.51 33.12
N PHE A 13 9.91 -37.38 33.31
CA PHE A 13 9.25 -36.11 33.60
C PHE A 13 8.59 -35.59 32.31
N LEU A 14 7.26 -35.74 32.21
CA LEU A 14 6.48 -35.11 31.15
C LEU A 14 6.02 -33.74 31.65
N PHE A 15 6.63 -32.66 31.15
CA PHE A 15 6.10 -31.30 31.34
C PHE A 15 4.83 -31.15 30.50
N PHE A 16 3.67 -31.14 31.14
CA PHE A 16 2.41 -30.73 30.51
C PHE A 16 2.41 -29.20 30.33
N PHE A 17 2.80 -28.74 29.14
CA PHE A 17 2.34 -27.44 28.66
C PHE A 17 0.85 -27.55 28.32
N PHE A 18 -0.01 -26.96 29.16
CA PHE A 18 -1.38 -26.65 28.77
C PHE A 18 -1.36 -25.41 27.87
N SER A 19 -1.11 -25.59 26.58
CA SER A 19 -1.54 -24.62 25.58
C SER A 19 -3.05 -24.75 25.39
N LEU A 20 -3.81 -23.84 25.99
CA LEU A 20 -5.20 -23.59 25.60
C LEU A 20 -5.24 -22.84 24.26
N GLN A 21 -4.76 -23.49 23.20
CA GLN A 21 -5.20 -23.16 21.84
C GLN A 21 -6.62 -23.70 21.69
N CYS A 22 -7.59 -22.86 22.05
CA CYS A 22 -8.95 -23.04 21.58
C CYS A 22 -8.94 -22.71 20.08
N PHE A 23 -8.71 -23.72 19.25
CA PHE A 23 -9.03 -23.63 17.82
C PHE A 23 -10.55 -23.48 17.72
N ASP A 24 -11.01 -22.23 17.64
CA ASP A 24 -12.40 -21.97 17.25
C ASP A 24 -12.58 -22.55 15.85
N ALA A 25 -13.59 -23.42 15.68
CA ALA A 25 -13.74 -24.17 14.44
C ALA A 25 -14.05 -23.19 13.29
N GLN A 26 -13.25 -23.21 12.23
CA GLN A 26 -13.43 -22.32 11.08
C GLN A 26 -14.88 -22.35 10.59
N VAL A 27 -15.47 -21.17 10.47
CA VAL A 27 -16.84 -21.03 9.99
C VAL A 27 -16.87 -21.46 8.52
N THR A 28 -17.92 -22.18 8.12
CA THR A 28 -18.16 -22.60 6.74
C THR A 28 -19.42 -21.97 6.19
N ILE A 29 -19.44 -21.63 4.90
CA ILE A 29 -20.65 -21.18 4.21
C ILE A 29 -21.71 -22.29 4.22
N ALA A 30 -22.93 -21.93 4.60
CA ALA A 30 -24.07 -22.83 4.66
C ALA A 30 -24.41 -23.40 3.27
N PRO A 31 -24.80 -24.68 3.16
CA PRO A 31 -25.14 -25.29 1.87
C PRO A 31 -26.27 -24.55 1.15
N VAL A 32 -26.01 -24.19 -0.10
CA VAL A 32 -27.02 -23.65 -1.03
C VAL A 32 -27.16 -24.65 -2.17
N GLY A 33 -28.30 -25.34 -2.22
CA GLY A 33 -28.60 -26.29 -3.30
C GLY A 33 -28.64 -25.61 -4.67
N SER A 34 -28.39 -26.37 -5.74
CA SER A 34 -28.34 -25.86 -7.11
C SER A 34 -29.64 -25.16 -7.54
N PRO A 35 -29.56 -24.11 -8.38
CA PRO A 35 -30.74 -23.46 -8.96
C PRO A 35 -31.46 -24.39 -9.95
N ALA A 36 -32.78 -24.30 -10.02
CA ALA A 36 -33.59 -25.12 -10.94
C ALA A 36 -33.38 -24.74 -12.42
N THR A 37 -33.05 -23.48 -12.69
CA THR A 37 -32.73 -22.93 -14.01
C THR A 37 -31.65 -21.86 -13.89
N LEU A 38 -30.84 -21.67 -14.94
CA LEU A 38 -29.96 -20.51 -15.05
C LEU A 38 -30.76 -19.27 -15.51
N PRO A 39 -30.45 -18.07 -15.01
CA PRO A 39 -30.93 -16.82 -15.58
C PRO A 39 -30.60 -16.73 -17.08
N ASN A 40 -31.58 -16.33 -17.90
CA ASN A 40 -31.39 -16.25 -19.35
C ASN A 40 -30.52 -15.04 -19.71
N ILE A 41 -29.28 -15.27 -20.19
CA ILE A 41 -28.35 -14.21 -20.58
C ILE A 41 -28.65 -13.79 -22.03
N ASN A 42 -29.64 -12.91 -22.19
CA ASN A 42 -29.91 -12.24 -23.46
C ASN A 42 -29.22 -10.87 -23.50
N LEU A 43 -28.15 -10.78 -24.30
CA LEU A 43 -27.34 -9.57 -24.42
C LEU A 43 -28.12 -8.35 -24.92
N ASN A 44 -29.10 -8.57 -25.81
CA ASN A 44 -29.93 -7.52 -26.39
C ASN A 44 -30.78 -6.81 -25.33
N ASP A 45 -31.14 -7.50 -24.24
CA ASP A 45 -32.01 -6.91 -23.21
C ASP A 45 -31.25 -5.87 -22.37
N ILE A 46 -29.93 -6.04 -22.19
CA ILE A 46 -29.08 -5.02 -21.57
C ILE A 46 -28.75 -3.90 -22.57
N ASP A 47 -28.51 -4.20 -23.84
CA ASP A 47 -28.34 -3.14 -24.87
C ASP A 47 -29.60 -2.25 -24.96
N ASN A 48 -30.79 -2.86 -24.88
CA ASN A 48 -32.07 -2.15 -24.80
C ASN A 48 -32.19 -1.30 -23.53
N ILE A 49 -31.86 -1.82 -22.34
CA ILE A 49 -31.98 -1.03 -21.10
C ILE A 49 -30.92 0.08 -21.00
N CYS A 50 -29.73 -0.10 -21.58
CA CYS A 50 -28.75 0.97 -21.76
C CYS A 50 -29.30 2.10 -22.65
N THR A 51 -30.07 1.76 -23.68
CA THR A 51 -30.75 2.74 -24.54
C THR A 51 -31.84 3.47 -23.77
N ILE A 52 -32.69 2.75 -23.03
CA ILE A 52 -33.73 3.32 -22.16
C ILE A 52 -33.14 4.22 -21.07
N SER A 53 -31.96 3.88 -20.53
CA SER A 53 -31.23 4.68 -19.54
C SER A 53 -31.03 6.14 -19.98
N ASN A 54 -30.78 6.37 -21.28
CA ASN A 54 -30.62 7.73 -21.81
C ASN A 54 -31.90 8.58 -21.69
N ASN A 55 -33.10 7.98 -21.67
CA ASN A 55 -34.36 8.72 -21.47
C ASN A 55 -34.51 9.30 -20.05
N TYR A 56 -33.69 8.85 -19.09
CA TYR A 56 -33.71 9.28 -17.69
C TYR A 56 -32.53 10.21 -17.32
N ARG A 57 -31.74 10.65 -18.30
CA ARG A 57 -30.59 11.56 -18.13
C ARG A 57 -30.97 13.02 -18.36
N GLY A 58 -30.31 13.95 -17.67
CA GLY A 58 -30.43 15.39 -17.94
C GLY A 58 -31.87 15.90 -17.93
N LEU A 59 -32.70 15.33 -17.05
CA LEU A 59 -34.15 15.55 -17.08
C LEU A 59 -34.53 17.01 -16.80
N THR A 60 -35.61 17.48 -17.41
CA THR A 60 -36.16 18.82 -17.15
C THR A 60 -36.54 18.98 -15.68
N LYS A 61 -36.16 20.12 -15.07
CA LYS A 61 -36.44 20.44 -13.67
C LYS A 61 -37.95 20.66 -13.44
N ILE A 62 -38.46 20.16 -12.32
CA ILE A 62 -39.86 20.40 -11.91
C ILE A 62 -39.99 21.86 -11.48
N SER A 63 -41.05 22.55 -11.89
CA SER A 63 -41.36 23.94 -11.50
C SER A 63 -42.53 24.06 -10.55
N SER A 64 -43.50 23.15 -10.62
CA SER A 64 -44.56 23.01 -9.63
C SER A 64 -45.18 21.62 -9.69
N VAL A 65 -45.93 21.24 -8.66
CA VAL A 65 -46.88 20.13 -8.69
C VAL A 65 -48.22 20.72 -8.27
N ASP A 66 -49.26 20.49 -9.06
CA ASP A 66 -50.59 21.08 -8.85
C ASP A 66 -51.58 20.04 -8.30
N PRO A 67 -51.98 20.11 -7.01
CA PRO A 67 -52.99 19.23 -6.43
C PRO A 67 -54.36 19.31 -7.12
N SER A 68 -54.71 20.45 -7.72
CA SER A 68 -55.98 20.64 -8.44
C SER A 68 -55.99 19.97 -9.81
N ASN A 69 -54.81 19.69 -10.38
CA ASN A 69 -54.62 18.99 -11.64
C ASN A 69 -54.03 17.58 -11.43
N ASN A 70 -54.68 16.77 -10.58
CA ASN A 70 -54.30 15.36 -10.36
C ASN A 70 -52.82 15.15 -9.95
N TYR A 71 -52.27 16.10 -9.18
CA TYR A 71 -50.87 16.16 -8.75
C TYR A 71 -49.88 16.04 -9.91
N GLN A 72 -50.23 16.57 -11.09
CA GLN A 72 -49.31 16.59 -12.23
C GLN A 72 -48.19 17.61 -12.00
N ALA A 73 -46.98 17.23 -12.40
CA ALA A 73 -45.82 18.11 -12.38
C ALA A 73 -45.80 19.02 -13.62
N THR A 74 -45.51 20.30 -13.40
CA THR A 74 -45.07 21.21 -14.46
C THR A 74 -43.54 21.27 -14.50
N PHE A 75 -42.98 21.57 -15.66
CA PHE A 75 -41.54 21.68 -15.87
C PHE A 75 -41.17 23.09 -16.31
N ASN A 76 -40.00 23.57 -15.90
CA ASN A 76 -39.44 24.83 -16.42
C ASN A 76 -38.59 24.56 -17.69
N ASN A 77 -37.94 25.60 -18.22
CA ASN A 77 -37.09 25.49 -19.40
C ASN A 77 -35.65 24.98 -19.09
N ASN A 78 -35.33 24.67 -17.84
CA ASN A 78 -34.00 24.25 -17.40
C ASN A 78 -33.94 22.73 -17.22
N THR A 79 -32.80 22.14 -17.57
CA THR A 79 -32.51 20.71 -17.37
C THR A 79 -31.48 20.50 -16.28
N TRP A 80 -31.43 19.28 -15.74
CA TRP A 80 -30.25 18.81 -15.03
C TRP A 80 -29.07 18.59 -15.99
N ASN A 81 -27.87 18.44 -15.45
CA ASN A 81 -26.68 18.07 -16.22
C ASN A 81 -26.91 16.73 -16.94
N SER A 82 -26.37 16.52 -18.15
CA SER A 82 -26.49 15.25 -18.89
C SER A 82 -25.97 14.05 -18.09
N GLY A 83 -25.01 14.26 -17.20
CA GLY A 83 -24.51 13.24 -16.27
C GLY A 83 -25.42 12.90 -15.09
N ALA A 84 -26.51 13.63 -14.86
CA ALA A 84 -27.44 13.37 -13.78
C ALA A 84 -28.58 12.44 -14.25
N TRP A 85 -28.79 11.34 -13.52
CA TRP A 85 -29.96 10.47 -13.72
C TRP A 85 -31.09 10.79 -12.73
N PHE A 86 -32.33 10.69 -13.21
CA PHE A 86 -33.57 10.82 -12.45
C PHE A 86 -33.86 12.24 -11.90
N ARG A 87 -35.04 12.40 -11.29
CA ARG A 87 -35.50 13.62 -10.59
C ARG A 87 -35.65 13.35 -9.10
N GLY A 88 -34.58 12.86 -8.48
CA GLY A 88 -34.58 12.48 -7.07
C GLY A 88 -35.67 11.46 -6.73
N TYR A 89 -36.39 11.70 -5.63
CA TYR A 89 -37.48 10.83 -5.19
C TYR A 89 -38.76 10.92 -6.04
N PHE A 90 -38.84 11.84 -7.02
CA PHE A 90 -39.99 11.91 -7.93
C PHE A 90 -39.98 10.82 -8.99
N SER A 91 -38.79 10.32 -9.36
CA SER A 91 -38.70 9.29 -10.40
C SER A 91 -39.22 7.94 -9.94
N GLY A 92 -40.04 7.32 -10.79
CA GLY A 92 -40.85 6.16 -10.44
C GLY A 92 -42.21 6.51 -9.84
N PHE A 93 -42.49 7.79 -9.55
CA PHE A 93 -43.80 8.26 -9.08
C PHE A 93 -44.63 8.97 -10.16
N GLU A 94 -44.11 9.15 -11.38
CA GLU A 94 -44.78 9.91 -12.44
C GLU A 94 -46.12 9.29 -12.92
N ASP A 95 -46.23 7.96 -12.92
CA ASP A 95 -47.22 7.23 -13.73
C ASP A 95 -48.68 7.30 -13.21
N THR A 96 -48.89 7.30 -11.89
CA THR A 96 -50.24 7.19 -11.30
C THR A 96 -50.58 8.32 -10.35
N LEU A 97 -51.88 8.63 -10.22
CA LEU A 97 -52.38 9.64 -9.29
C LEU A 97 -51.96 9.34 -7.85
N ASP A 98 -52.11 8.08 -7.43
CA ASP A 98 -51.71 7.61 -6.10
C ASP A 98 -50.23 7.84 -5.83
N LYS A 99 -49.35 7.44 -6.77
CA LYS A 99 -47.92 7.69 -6.70
C LYS A 99 -47.59 9.19 -6.60
N ARG A 100 -48.14 10.05 -7.47
CA ARG A 100 -47.87 11.50 -7.43
C ARG A 100 -48.39 12.16 -6.16
N THR A 101 -49.53 11.70 -5.64
CA THR A 101 -50.09 12.14 -4.35
C THR A 101 -49.17 11.72 -3.19
N LYS A 102 -48.68 10.48 -3.20
CA LYS A 102 -47.72 9.95 -2.23
C LYS A 102 -46.41 10.74 -2.27
N PHE A 103 -45.87 11.02 -3.45
CA PHE A 103 -44.70 11.90 -3.56
C PHE A 103 -44.98 13.28 -2.94
N TYR A 104 -46.07 13.95 -3.34
CA TYR A 104 -46.38 15.30 -2.88
C TYR A 104 -46.52 15.40 -1.34
N ASN A 105 -47.05 14.35 -0.69
CA ASN A 105 -47.32 14.32 0.75
C ASN A 105 -46.21 13.69 1.61
N GLU A 106 -45.49 12.68 1.10
CA GLU A 106 -44.61 11.81 1.91
C GLU A 106 -43.14 11.78 1.45
N ASN A 107 -42.83 12.04 0.18
CA ASN A 107 -41.44 12.00 -0.32
C ASN A 107 -40.92 13.41 -0.63
N TRP A 108 -39.67 13.65 -0.30
CA TRP A 108 -39.10 14.99 -0.26
C TRP A 108 -37.89 15.04 -1.20
N SER A 109 -37.63 16.20 -1.81
CA SER A 109 -36.64 16.46 -2.87
C SER A 109 -36.89 15.82 -4.26
N SER A 110 -36.71 16.65 -5.30
CA SER A 110 -36.62 16.23 -6.71
C SER A 110 -35.22 16.45 -7.32
N HIS A 111 -34.23 16.77 -6.48
CA HIS A 111 -32.83 16.88 -6.91
C HIS A 111 -32.29 15.48 -7.25
N PRO A 112 -31.58 15.28 -8.37
CA PRO A 112 -30.96 14.01 -8.71
C PRO A 112 -30.04 13.53 -7.58
N LEU A 113 -30.18 12.26 -7.22
CA LEU A 113 -29.46 11.66 -6.09
C LEU A 113 -28.16 11.06 -6.62
N ALA A 114 -27.04 11.39 -5.97
CA ALA A 114 -25.72 10.94 -6.39
C ALA A 114 -25.64 9.41 -6.36
N ARG A 115 -26.24 8.75 -5.36
CA ARG A 115 -26.36 7.29 -5.25
C ARG A 115 -27.13 6.66 -6.42
N SER A 116 -28.16 7.31 -6.95
CA SER A 116 -28.94 6.78 -8.07
C SER A 116 -28.17 6.88 -9.38
N THR A 117 -27.44 7.99 -9.59
CA THR A 117 -26.49 8.11 -10.71
C THR A 117 -25.34 7.09 -10.57
N SER A 118 -24.80 6.95 -9.36
CA SER A 118 -23.73 6.01 -9.02
C SER A 118 -24.07 4.57 -9.39
N LYS A 119 -25.29 4.11 -9.05
CA LYS A 119 -25.82 2.79 -9.43
C LYS A 119 -25.85 2.58 -10.94
N VAL A 120 -26.43 3.54 -11.69
CA VAL A 120 -26.53 3.42 -13.16
C VAL A 120 -25.13 3.43 -13.80
N VAL A 121 -24.25 4.34 -13.41
CA VAL A 121 -22.88 4.44 -13.95
C VAL A 121 -22.07 3.16 -13.68
N ARG A 122 -22.14 2.60 -12.46
CA ARG A 122 -21.48 1.31 -12.14
C ARG A 122 -22.07 0.15 -12.93
N GLY A 123 -23.38 0.13 -13.17
CA GLY A 123 -24.01 -0.85 -14.07
C GLY A 123 -23.49 -0.77 -15.51
N LEU A 124 -23.35 0.45 -16.06
CA LEU A 124 -22.76 0.65 -17.39
C LEU A 124 -21.29 0.22 -17.46
N ILE A 125 -20.50 0.52 -16.41
CA ILE A 125 -19.09 0.13 -16.30
C ILE A 125 -18.93 -1.39 -16.36
N HIS A 126 -19.65 -2.13 -15.50
CA HIS A 126 -19.56 -3.60 -15.46
C HIS A 126 -20.11 -4.26 -16.72
N TYR A 127 -21.18 -3.72 -17.32
CA TYR A 127 -21.69 -4.23 -18.58
C TYR A 127 -20.69 -4.03 -19.74
N ASN A 128 -20.09 -2.85 -19.84
CA ASN A 128 -19.04 -2.58 -20.85
C ASN A 128 -17.81 -3.49 -20.62
N ASN A 129 -17.39 -3.73 -19.37
CA ASN A 129 -16.30 -4.65 -19.04
C ASN A 129 -16.60 -6.07 -19.55
N PHE A 130 -17.73 -6.63 -19.15
CA PHE A 130 -18.22 -7.94 -19.60
C PHE A 130 -18.29 -8.05 -21.13
N ARG A 131 -18.73 -6.99 -21.84
CA ARG A 131 -18.80 -6.96 -23.32
C ARG A 131 -17.40 -6.95 -23.96
N GLY A 132 -16.43 -6.28 -23.35
CA GLY A 132 -15.03 -6.26 -23.81
C GLY A 132 -14.38 -7.64 -23.71
N GLU A 133 -14.51 -8.31 -22.57
CA GLU A 133 -13.96 -9.66 -22.35
C GLU A 133 -14.55 -10.72 -23.29
N ASN A 134 -15.77 -10.52 -23.78
CA ASN A 134 -16.40 -11.39 -24.78
C ASN A 134 -16.03 -11.03 -26.23
N GLY A 135 -14.97 -10.22 -26.45
CA GLY A 135 -14.44 -9.91 -27.78
C GLY A 135 -15.36 -9.06 -28.67
N ASN A 136 -16.37 -8.39 -28.10
CA ASN A 136 -17.32 -7.61 -28.87
C ASN A 136 -16.74 -6.24 -29.24
N ALA A 137 -16.55 -5.97 -30.54
CA ALA A 137 -15.99 -4.72 -31.05
C ALA A 137 -16.72 -3.43 -30.61
N ASN A 138 -17.97 -3.53 -30.15
CA ASN A 138 -18.80 -2.42 -29.68
C ASN A 138 -18.81 -2.25 -28.13
N TYR A 139 -17.81 -2.76 -27.41
CA TYR A 139 -17.78 -2.71 -25.93
C TYR A 139 -17.76 -1.30 -25.31
N ASN A 140 -17.50 -0.25 -26.09
CA ASN A 140 -17.45 1.15 -25.64
C ASN A 140 -18.76 1.95 -25.87
N LEU A 141 -19.88 1.31 -26.27
CA LEU A 141 -21.13 2.02 -26.64
C LEU A 141 -21.67 3.02 -25.60
N ASN A 142 -21.40 2.80 -24.31
CA ASN A 142 -21.90 3.65 -23.22
C ASN A 142 -20.82 4.55 -22.57
N ILE A 143 -19.64 4.68 -23.18
CA ILE A 143 -18.51 5.41 -22.58
C ILE A 143 -18.84 6.89 -22.31
N ASP A 144 -19.63 7.53 -23.18
CA ASP A 144 -19.99 8.94 -23.02
C ASP A 144 -20.96 9.16 -21.86
N GLN A 145 -21.91 8.23 -21.66
CA GLN A 145 -22.79 8.16 -20.50
C GLN A 145 -21.97 7.99 -19.21
N ILE A 146 -20.99 7.09 -19.19
CA ILE A 146 -20.10 6.87 -18.03
C ILE A 146 -19.30 8.15 -17.72
N VAL A 147 -18.68 8.76 -18.73
CA VAL A 147 -17.87 9.99 -18.57
C VAL A 147 -18.71 11.17 -18.07
N ASP A 148 -19.90 11.37 -18.64
CA ASP A 148 -20.82 12.42 -18.18
C ASP A 148 -21.27 12.15 -16.73
N GLY A 149 -21.61 10.90 -16.39
CA GLY A 149 -22.02 10.51 -15.05
C GLY A 149 -20.92 10.74 -14.00
N LEU A 150 -19.68 10.35 -14.31
CA LEU A 150 -18.53 10.62 -13.46
C LEU A 150 -18.30 12.14 -13.27
N LYS A 151 -18.40 12.93 -14.35
CA LYS A 151 -18.30 14.40 -14.27
C LYS A 151 -19.39 15.03 -13.43
N TYR A 152 -20.63 14.57 -13.56
CA TYR A 152 -21.70 15.02 -12.68
C TYR A 152 -21.41 14.67 -11.21
N LEU A 153 -20.95 13.45 -10.92
CA LEU A 153 -20.57 13.08 -9.56
C LEU A 153 -19.43 13.95 -9.00
N GLN A 154 -18.44 14.33 -9.81
CA GLN A 154 -17.40 15.30 -9.41
C GLN A 154 -17.99 16.65 -8.98
N THR A 155 -19.04 17.15 -9.66
CA THR A 155 -19.68 18.43 -9.25
C THR A 155 -20.48 18.34 -7.94
N GLN A 156 -20.78 17.13 -7.44
CA GLN A 156 -21.50 16.95 -6.17
C GLN A 156 -20.56 16.96 -4.94
N ILE A 157 -19.24 16.85 -5.15
CA ILE A 157 -18.23 16.78 -4.09
C ILE A 157 -18.05 18.15 -3.43
N GLN A 158 -18.48 18.27 -2.18
CA GLN A 158 -18.39 19.51 -1.42
C GLN A 158 -16.94 19.93 -1.13
N PRO A 159 -16.65 21.20 -0.77
CA PRO A 159 -15.30 21.63 -0.41
C PRO A 159 -14.65 20.77 0.69
N SER A 160 -15.44 20.28 1.65
CA SER A 160 -15.04 19.36 2.72
C SER A 160 -14.93 17.88 2.30
N GLY A 161 -15.19 17.54 1.03
CA GLY A 161 -15.02 16.21 0.45
C GLY A 161 -16.28 15.35 0.39
N GLY A 162 -17.19 15.42 1.36
CA GLY A 162 -18.42 14.63 1.33
C GLY A 162 -19.46 15.09 0.29
N VAL A 163 -20.55 14.32 0.16
CA VAL A 163 -21.66 14.58 -0.78
C VAL A 163 -22.97 14.82 -0.03
N ILE A 164 -23.74 15.82 -0.47
CA ILE A 164 -25.03 16.20 0.14
C ILE A 164 -26.10 15.14 -0.15
N TRP A 165 -26.82 14.71 0.88
CA TRP A 165 -28.08 14.00 0.72
C TRP A 165 -29.23 14.99 0.62
N TRP A 166 -29.73 15.13 -0.60
CA TRP A 166 -30.90 15.92 -0.93
C TRP A 166 -32.19 15.20 -0.52
N PHE A 167 -32.53 15.31 0.76
CA PHE A 167 -33.74 14.75 1.34
C PHE A 167 -34.85 15.80 1.43
N GLU A 168 -34.61 16.99 2.00
CA GLU A 168 -35.67 17.96 2.30
C GLU A 168 -35.79 19.08 1.27
N ARG A 169 -37.02 19.61 1.12
CA ARG A 169 -37.31 20.83 0.36
C ARG A 169 -37.78 21.94 1.31
N PRO A 170 -37.50 23.24 1.04
CA PRO A 170 -37.93 24.33 1.91
C PRO A 170 -39.46 24.51 2.08
N GLY A 171 -40.30 23.85 1.29
CA GLY A 171 -41.76 23.87 1.46
C GLY A 171 -42.56 23.15 0.37
N LEU A 172 -43.87 22.97 0.62
CA LEU A 172 -44.82 22.27 -0.27
C LEU A 172 -44.93 22.87 -1.68
N ASN A 173 -44.71 24.19 -1.81
CA ASN A 173 -44.85 24.95 -3.05
C ASN A 173 -43.50 25.48 -3.57
N THR A 174 -42.39 25.21 -2.89
CA THR A 174 -41.06 25.73 -3.23
C THR A 174 -40.32 24.70 -4.07
N PHE A 175 -40.20 24.97 -5.37
CA PHE A 175 -39.49 24.12 -6.34
C PHE A 175 -38.19 24.73 -6.84
N ASP A 176 -37.78 25.87 -6.27
CA ASP A 176 -36.47 26.47 -6.47
C ASP A 176 -35.40 25.47 -5.98
N GLN A 177 -34.71 24.87 -6.94
CA GLN A 177 -33.71 23.82 -6.76
C GLN A 177 -32.30 24.41 -6.68
N ASP A 178 -32.19 25.52 -5.94
CA ASP A 178 -30.91 26.17 -5.63
C ASP A 178 -30.52 25.78 -4.20
N ASP A 179 -29.25 25.42 -4.01
CA ASP A 179 -28.69 24.81 -2.80
C ASP A 179 -28.91 25.66 -1.54
N THR A 180 -30.06 25.50 -0.90
CA THR A 180 -30.46 26.36 0.23
C THR A 180 -29.81 25.83 1.52
N PRO A 181 -28.88 26.55 2.16
CA PRO A 181 -28.15 26.01 3.31
C PRO A 181 -29.06 25.81 4.53
N GLY A 182 -29.03 24.62 5.13
CA GLY A 182 -29.61 24.35 6.45
C GLY A 182 -30.52 23.13 6.56
N ALA A 183 -31.18 22.70 5.48
CA ALA A 183 -32.10 21.54 5.51
C ALA A 183 -31.43 20.22 5.03
N ASN A 184 -30.53 20.32 4.05
CA ASN A 184 -29.79 19.17 3.51
C ASN A 184 -28.34 19.19 3.99
N ASN A 185 -27.79 18.00 4.27
CA ASN A 185 -26.47 17.84 4.87
C ASN A 185 -25.64 16.80 4.11
N ILE A 186 -24.32 16.85 4.29
CA ILE A 186 -23.41 15.82 3.81
C ILE A 186 -23.74 14.50 4.51
N HIS A 187 -23.86 13.41 3.76
CA HIS A 187 -24.25 12.11 4.31
C HIS A 187 -23.41 10.97 3.72
N ILE A 188 -23.05 10.00 4.57
CA ILE A 188 -22.13 8.92 4.19
C ILE A 188 -22.74 7.97 3.15
N TYR A 189 -24.08 7.85 3.10
CA TYR A 189 -24.76 7.02 2.11
C TYR A 189 -24.53 7.50 0.66
N GLU A 190 -24.74 8.79 0.39
CA GLU A 190 -24.44 9.39 -0.93
C GLU A 190 -22.93 9.39 -1.21
N THR A 191 -22.14 9.70 -0.17
CA THR A 191 -20.68 9.83 -0.25
C THR A 191 -20.01 8.50 -0.60
N GLY A 192 -20.38 7.41 0.07
CA GLY A 192 -19.83 6.06 -0.16
C GLY A 192 -20.19 5.52 -1.55
N HIS A 193 -21.45 5.67 -1.99
CA HIS A 193 -21.84 5.32 -3.36
C HIS A 193 -21.05 6.14 -4.41
N THR A 194 -20.89 7.44 -4.17
CA THR A 194 -20.15 8.34 -5.08
C THR A 194 -18.68 7.93 -5.19
N LEU A 195 -17.98 7.77 -4.06
CA LEU A 195 -16.59 7.33 -4.01
C LEU A 195 -16.41 5.97 -4.69
N ALA A 196 -17.27 4.99 -4.39
CA ALA A 196 -17.22 3.68 -5.03
C ALA A 196 -17.32 3.78 -6.56
N THR A 197 -18.23 4.62 -7.08
CA THR A 197 -18.38 4.85 -8.53
C THR A 197 -17.20 5.59 -9.14
N LEU A 198 -16.62 6.59 -8.47
CA LEU A 198 -15.44 7.29 -8.96
C LEU A 198 -14.24 6.33 -9.06
N CYS A 199 -14.07 5.43 -8.08
CA CYS A 199 -13.04 4.39 -8.12
C CYS A 199 -13.27 3.35 -9.22
N ASP A 200 -14.49 2.79 -9.33
CA ASP A 200 -14.84 1.86 -10.41
C ASP A 200 -14.64 2.52 -11.79
N GLY A 201 -15.00 3.80 -11.91
CA GLY A 201 -14.77 4.62 -13.10
C GLY A 201 -13.29 4.87 -13.40
N TYR A 202 -12.47 5.13 -12.39
CA TYR A 202 -11.01 5.28 -12.54
C TYR A 202 -10.38 4.00 -13.08
N MET A 203 -10.67 2.85 -12.47
CA MET A 203 -10.13 1.55 -12.89
C MET A 203 -10.57 1.20 -14.32
N TYR A 204 -11.85 1.39 -14.65
CA TYR A 204 -12.38 1.16 -16.00
C TYR A 204 -11.75 2.09 -17.04
N LEU A 205 -11.71 3.41 -16.80
CA LEU A 205 -11.13 4.37 -17.74
C LEU A 205 -9.61 4.22 -17.89
N LYS A 206 -8.90 3.80 -16.84
CA LYS A 206 -7.49 3.41 -16.91
C LYS A 206 -7.30 2.18 -17.80
N LYS A 207 -8.08 1.11 -17.57
CA LYS A 207 -8.04 -0.14 -18.37
C LYS A 207 -8.25 0.09 -19.87
N ILE A 208 -9.12 1.02 -20.28
CA ILE A 208 -9.39 1.30 -21.70
C ILE A 208 -8.59 2.47 -22.29
N ASN A 209 -7.62 3.01 -21.54
CA ASN A 209 -6.81 4.18 -21.90
C ASN A 209 -7.66 5.42 -22.32
N LYS A 210 -8.58 5.82 -21.42
CA LYS A 210 -9.49 6.97 -21.54
C LYS A 210 -9.63 7.79 -20.24
N LEU A 211 -8.65 7.72 -19.34
CA LEU A 211 -8.68 8.43 -18.06
C LEU A 211 -8.64 9.96 -18.22
N ASP A 212 -8.00 10.45 -19.30
CA ASP A 212 -7.98 11.85 -19.73
C ASP A 212 -9.38 12.47 -19.91
N ARG A 213 -10.39 11.64 -20.21
CA ARG A 213 -11.77 12.10 -20.43
C ARG A 213 -12.44 12.64 -19.17
N VAL A 214 -11.94 12.30 -17.98
CA VAL A 214 -12.43 12.76 -16.67
C VAL A 214 -11.26 13.37 -15.87
N PRO A 215 -10.89 14.64 -16.16
CA PRO A 215 -9.79 15.30 -15.46
C PRO A 215 -10.01 15.36 -13.95
N ASN A 216 -8.92 15.34 -13.19
CA ASN A 216 -8.88 15.41 -11.72
C ASN A 216 -9.52 14.26 -10.92
N LEU A 217 -9.97 13.17 -11.59
CA LEU A 217 -10.66 12.05 -10.94
C LEU A 217 -9.91 11.47 -9.72
N ILE A 218 -8.58 11.38 -9.77
CA ILE A 218 -7.77 10.88 -8.64
C ILE A 218 -7.66 11.87 -7.47
N GLN A 219 -7.65 13.18 -7.73
CA GLN A 219 -7.72 14.20 -6.67
C GLN A 219 -9.10 14.18 -6.00
N ASP A 220 -10.17 14.03 -6.78
CA ASP A 220 -11.54 13.96 -6.27
C ASP A 220 -11.77 12.70 -5.41
N ILE A 221 -11.25 11.54 -5.85
CA ILE A 221 -11.24 10.30 -5.04
C ILE A 221 -10.51 10.51 -3.70
N ASN A 222 -9.33 11.12 -3.69
CA ASN A 222 -8.61 11.40 -2.44
C ASN A 222 -9.37 12.38 -1.54
N LYS A 223 -10.00 13.40 -2.11
CA LYS A 223 -10.77 14.41 -1.38
C LYS A 223 -12.01 13.83 -0.70
N ILE A 224 -12.78 13.00 -1.40
CA ILE A 224 -13.98 12.35 -0.82
C ILE A 224 -13.60 11.20 0.14
N ALA A 225 -12.52 10.46 -0.13
CA ALA A 225 -12.02 9.44 0.78
C ALA A 225 -11.45 10.04 2.08
N GLY A 226 -10.73 11.15 2.00
CA GLY A 226 -10.24 11.90 3.18
C GLY A 226 -11.37 12.40 4.09
N PHE A 227 -12.55 12.72 3.54
CA PHE A 227 -13.73 13.02 4.36
C PHE A 227 -14.20 11.81 5.17
N ILE A 228 -14.24 10.61 4.56
CA ILE A 228 -14.68 9.39 5.25
C ILE A 228 -13.63 8.92 6.26
N GLU A 229 -12.34 9.08 5.94
CA GLU A 229 -11.22 8.71 6.82
C GLU A 229 -11.30 9.40 8.20
N GLN A 230 -11.73 10.67 8.21
CA GLN A 230 -11.91 11.47 9.42
C GLN A 230 -13.15 11.12 10.26
N ILE A 231 -14.05 10.25 9.77
CA ILE A 231 -15.25 9.85 10.54
C ILE A 231 -14.81 8.94 11.71
N PRO A 232 -15.11 9.27 12.97
CA PRO A 232 -14.73 8.45 14.12
C PRO A 232 -15.47 7.11 14.11
N VAL A 233 -14.78 6.03 14.50
CA VAL A 233 -15.42 4.73 14.69
C VAL A 233 -16.18 4.71 16.03
N PRO A 234 -17.43 4.21 16.09
CA PRO A 234 -18.22 4.21 17.32
C PRO A 234 -17.57 3.42 18.47
N THR A 235 -17.41 4.03 19.64
CA THR A 235 -16.75 3.40 20.81
C THR A 235 -17.72 2.86 21.87
N THR A 236 -19.02 3.13 21.76
CA THR A 236 -20.06 2.65 22.69
C THR A 236 -21.38 2.39 21.97
N ASP A 237 -22.16 1.41 22.45
CA ASP A 237 -23.53 1.13 21.96
C ASP A 237 -24.53 2.28 22.16
N ILE A 238 -24.17 3.29 22.95
CA ILE A 238 -24.98 4.48 23.21
C ILE A 238 -24.80 5.47 22.07
N LEU A 239 -25.90 5.72 21.34
CA LEU A 239 -25.96 6.71 20.28
C LEU A 239 -25.83 8.13 20.85
N ASP A 240 -24.87 8.91 20.32
CA ASP A 240 -24.98 10.37 20.38
C ASP A 240 -26.03 10.81 19.33
N PRO A 241 -27.16 11.43 19.72
CA PRO A 241 -28.17 11.88 18.75
C PRO A 241 -27.69 13.02 17.83
N SER A 242 -26.55 13.65 18.14
CA SER A 242 -26.00 14.77 17.38
C SER A 242 -25.08 14.37 16.22
N THR A 243 -24.60 13.12 16.16
CA THR A 243 -23.73 12.64 15.07
C THR A 243 -24.47 11.67 14.14
N GLN A 244 -24.62 12.06 12.87
CA GLN A 244 -25.36 11.33 11.83
C GLN A 244 -24.68 10.01 11.36
N TYR A 245 -23.67 9.51 12.06
CA TYR A 245 -22.74 8.47 11.57
C TYR A 245 -22.67 7.21 12.45
N ASN A 246 -23.66 6.99 13.32
CA ASN A 246 -23.58 6.03 14.44
C ASN A 246 -24.23 4.65 14.17
N THR A 247 -24.41 4.23 12.91
CA THR A 247 -25.02 2.93 12.55
C THR A 247 -24.02 2.01 11.86
N ALA A 248 -24.21 0.69 12.00
CA ALA A 248 -23.36 -0.30 11.32
C ALA A 248 -23.43 -0.15 9.79
N ASP A 249 -24.60 0.14 9.24
CA ASP A 249 -24.78 0.38 7.80
C ASP A 249 -24.08 1.65 7.29
N TYR A 250 -24.03 2.72 8.10
CA TYR A 250 -23.32 3.94 7.76
C TYR A 250 -21.79 3.73 7.77
N MET A 251 -21.28 3.02 8.78
CA MET A 251 -19.87 2.59 8.79
C MET A 251 -19.54 1.68 7.61
N ALA A 252 -20.47 0.82 7.18
CA ALA A 252 -20.29 -0.06 6.03
C ALA A 252 -20.25 0.68 4.68
N PHE A 253 -21.04 1.73 4.48
CA PHE A 253 -20.93 2.60 3.29
C PHE A 253 -19.57 3.29 3.23
N GLY A 254 -19.06 3.76 4.38
CA GLY A 254 -17.72 4.31 4.49
C GLY A 254 -16.63 3.29 4.20
N LEU A 255 -16.71 2.11 4.83
CA LEU A 255 -15.80 0.98 4.63
C LEU A 255 -15.70 0.55 3.16
N TRP A 256 -16.85 0.40 2.49
CA TRP A 256 -16.93 0.04 1.07
C TRP A 256 -16.25 1.08 0.18
N GLY A 257 -16.55 2.37 0.39
CA GLY A 257 -15.95 3.48 -0.35
C GLY A 257 -14.44 3.56 -0.12
N LEU A 258 -13.98 3.55 1.14
CA LEU A 258 -12.56 3.59 1.51
C LEU A 258 -11.78 2.39 0.97
N SER A 259 -12.38 1.19 0.98
CA SER A 259 -11.70 0.00 0.46
C SER A 259 -11.44 0.11 -1.04
N LYS A 260 -12.40 0.62 -1.81
CA LYS A 260 -12.18 0.96 -3.23
C LYS A 260 -11.22 2.13 -3.41
N ALA A 261 -11.27 3.15 -2.55
CA ALA A 261 -10.32 4.25 -2.57
C ALA A 261 -8.88 3.75 -2.38
N TYR A 262 -8.65 2.80 -1.47
CA TYR A 262 -7.36 2.14 -1.33
C TYR A 262 -6.99 1.32 -2.58
N LYS A 263 -7.90 0.58 -3.23
CA LYS A 263 -7.55 -0.12 -4.49
C LYS A 263 -6.98 0.82 -5.56
N VAL A 264 -7.47 2.07 -5.61
CA VAL A 264 -7.09 3.08 -6.61
C VAL A 264 -5.93 3.99 -6.19
N THR A 265 -5.98 4.54 -4.97
CA THR A 265 -5.00 5.50 -4.43
C THR A 265 -3.87 4.84 -3.66
N LYS A 266 -4.13 3.62 -3.17
CA LYS A 266 -3.39 2.80 -2.21
C LYS A 266 -2.93 3.51 -0.92
N ASN A 267 -3.68 4.53 -0.53
CA ASN A 267 -3.48 5.35 0.68
C ASN A 267 -3.66 4.55 1.99
N CYS A 268 -2.56 4.36 2.74
CA CYS A 268 -2.57 3.63 4.01
C CYS A 268 -3.40 4.27 5.11
N ASN A 269 -3.72 5.57 5.08
CA ASN A 269 -4.70 6.12 6.02
C ASN A 269 -6.07 5.49 5.76
N TYR A 270 -6.40 5.22 4.49
CA TYR A 270 -7.61 4.48 4.15
C TYR A 270 -7.49 3.00 4.55
N LEU A 271 -6.33 2.33 4.40
CA LEU A 271 -6.18 0.94 4.86
C LEU A 271 -6.20 0.81 6.39
N ASN A 272 -5.55 1.72 7.11
CA ASN A 272 -5.57 1.82 8.57
C ASN A 272 -7.00 2.07 9.05
N LYS A 273 -7.74 2.96 8.38
CA LYS A 273 -9.15 3.21 8.69
C LYS A 273 -10.05 2.01 8.38
N VAL A 274 -9.86 1.37 7.24
CA VAL A 274 -10.53 0.12 6.87
C VAL A 274 -10.26 -0.95 7.94
N THR A 275 -9.03 -1.06 8.41
CA THR A 275 -8.60 -2.00 9.47
C THR A 275 -9.24 -1.68 10.82
N GLU A 276 -9.28 -0.41 11.22
CA GLU A 276 -10.00 0.08 12.43
C GLU A 276 -11.48 -0.33 12.38
N ILE A 277 -12.14 -0.06 11.25
CA ILE A 277 -13.56 -0.38 11.03
C ILE A 277 -13.79 -1.89 10.95
N CYS A 278 -12.90 -2.67 10.31
CA CYS A 278 -12.98 -4.13 10.28
C CYS A 278 -12.85 -4.75 11.68
N ASN A 279 -11.89 -4.29 12.49
CA ASN A 279 -11.76 -4.73 13.87
C ASN A 279 -13.00 -4.41 14.71
N TRP A 280 -13.62 -3.25 14.48
CA TRP A 280 -14.91 -2.90 15.08
C TRP A 280 -16.04 -3.84 14.66
N PHE A 281 -16.20 -4.13 13.36
CA PHE A 281 -17.20 -5.10 12.87
C PHE A 281 -16.97 -6.52 13.40
N ILE A 282 -15.72 -6.95 13.59
CA ILE A 282 -15.38 -8.23 14.22
C ILE A 282 -15.79 -8.22 15.69
N ALA A 283 -15.37 -7.21 16.46
CA ALA A 283 -15.61 -7.12 17.90
C ALA A 283 -17.10 -7.00 18.27
N TYR A 284 -17.90 -6.34 17.44
CA TYR A 284 -19.32 -6.07 17.68
C TYR A 284 -20.29 -6.91 16.82
N GLN A 285 -19.80 -7.99 16.19
CA GLN A 285 -20.69 -8.99 15.61
C GLN A 285 -21.37 -9.80 16.73
N SER A 286 -22.68 -9.97 16.64
CA SER A 286 -23.46 -10.78 17.58
C SER A 286 -23.10 -12.26 17.41
N LEU A 287 -22.34 -12.80 18.36
CA LEU A 287 -21.97 -14.23 18.44
C LEU A 287 -22.94 -15.08 19.28
N ASP A 288 -23.99 -14.46 19.82
CA ASP A 288 -24.95 -14.94 20.84
C ASP A 288 -24.79 -16.41 21.29
N ASN A 289 -24.26 -16.55 22.49
CA ASN A 289 -23.90 -17.79 23.16
C ASN A 289 -25.13 -18.63 23.56
N THR A 290 -26.34 -18.06 23.54
CA THR A 290 -27.55 -18.66 24.13
C THR A 290 -28.33 -19.58 23.18
N ASN A 291 -27.63 -20.37 22.36
CA ASN A 291 -28.20 -21.26 21.32
C ASN A 291 -29.10 -20.57 20.26
N ASN A 292 -29.25 -19.24 20.28
CA ASN A 292 -30.08 -18.51 19.34
C ASN A 292 -29.35 -18.31 18.00
N GLU A 293 -29.38 -19.33 17.13
CA GLU A 293 -28.83 -19.24 15.76
C GLU A 293 -29.45 -18.11 14.93
N GLU A 294 -30.61 -17.55 15.31
CA GLU A 294 -31.31 -16.54 14.50
C GLU A 294 -30.53 -15.22 14.39
N CYS A 295 -29.67 -14.90 15.36
CA CYS A 295 -28.95 -13.63 15.41
C CYS A 295 -27.45 -13.70 15.13
N LYS A 296 -26.89 -14.91 14.96
CA LYS A 296 -25.46 -15.08 14.67
C LYS A 296 -25.13 -14.42 13.33
N GLY A 297 -24.09 -13.57 13.31
CA GLY A 297 -23.66 -12.83 12.12
C GLY A 297 -24.26 -11.43 11.95
N THR A 298 -25.14 -10.97 12.85
CA THR A 298 -25.73 -9.61 12.83
C THR A 298 -24.91 -8.60 13.63
N TRP A 299 -25.09 -7.30 13.36
CA TRP A 299 -24.45 -6.21 14.13
C TRP A 299 -25.49 -5.39 14.88
N LYS A 300 -25.34 -5.30 16.21
CA LYS A 300 -26.35 -4.77 17.14
C LYS A 300 -26.24 -3.26 17.39
N PHE A 301 -25.49 -2.53 16.56
CA PHE A 301 -25.36 -1.07 16.64
C PHE A 301 -26.57 -0.35 16.06
N SER A 302 -27.10 0.61 16.82
CA SER A 302 -28.27 1.44 16.56
C SER A 302 -29.61 0.69 16.47
N SER A 303 -30.66 1.31 17.02
CA SER A 303 -32.04 0.81 16.95
C SER A 303 -33.00 1.89 16.47
N GLN A 304 -33.95 1.50 15.62
CA GLN A 304 -35.08 2.32 15.16
C GLN A 304 -36.39 1.75 15.71
N THR A 305 -37.45 2.55 15.73
CA THR A 305 -38.80 2.09 16.10
C THR A 305 -39.64 1.94 14.83
N GLU A 306 -40.19 0.75 14.60
CA GLU A 306 -41.06 0.43 13.47
C GLU A 306 -42.31 -0.26 14.01
N ASN A 307 -43.52 0.24 13.69
CA ASN A 307 -44.79 -0.27 14.22
C ASN A 307 -44.84 -0.41 15.76
N ASN A 308 -44.25 0.54 16.49
CA ASN A 308 -44.06 0.53 17.96
C ASN A 308 -43.15 -0.59 18.51
N VAL A 309 -42.37 -1.26 17.65
CA VAL A 309 -41.37 -2.26 18.03
C VAL A 309 -39.97 -1.72 17.77
N GLN A 310 -39.04 -1.96 18.71
CA GLN A 310 -37.65 -1.54 18.58
C GLN A 310 -36.85 -2.64 17.86
N ILE A 311 -36.24 -2.28 16.72
CA ILE A 311 -35.46 -3.18 15.85
C ILE A 311 -34.06 -2.61 15.63
N TYR A 312 -33.02 -3.45 15.47
CA TYR A 312 -31.70 -2.93 15.07
C TYR A 312 -31.71 -2.49 13.61
N SER A 313 -30.97 -1.42 13.27
CA SER A 313 -30.87 -0.92 11.88
C SER A 313 -30.47 -2.04 10.91
N ASN A 314 -29.43 -2.78 11.29
CA ASN A 314 -28.87 -3.89 10.52
C ASN A 314 -29.80 -5.10 10.32
N THR A 315 -30.93 -5.22 11.05
CA THR A 315 -31.86 -6.35 10.80
C THR A 315 -32.62 -6.23 9.48
N LYS A 316 -32.71 -5.03 8.91
CA LYS A 316 -33.21 -4.79 7.55
C LYS A 316 -32.21 -5.35 6.54
N ILE A 317 -32.67 -6.27 5.69
CA ILE A 317 -31.84 -7.06 4.78
C ILE A 317 -30.91 -6.22 3.88
N VAL A 318 -31.36 -5.04 3.45
CA VAL A 318 -30.56 -4.09 2.65
C VAL A 318 -29.31 -3.64 3.41
N TYR A 319 -29.51 -3.15 4.63
CA TYR A 319 -28.45 -2.66 5.51
C TYR A 319 -27.52 -3.79 5.97
N HIS A 320 -28.06 -5.01 6.16
CA HIS A 320 -27.27 -6.20 6.41
C HIS A 320 -26.34 -6.54 5.23
N LEU A 321 -26.87 -6.55 4.00
CA LEU A 321 -26.09 -6.80 2.78
C LEU A 321 -25.03 -5.73 2.52
N VAL A 322 -25.29 -4.46 2.86
CA VAL A 322 -24.28 -3.38 2.81
C VAL A 322 -23.15 -3.63 3.81
N CYS A 323 -23.44 -4.08 5.03
CA CYS A 323 -22.40 -4.44 6.01
C CYS A 323 -21.53 -5.60 5.52
N VAL A 324 -22.16 -6.67 5.03
CA VAL A 324 -21.48 -7.80 4.40
C VAL A 324 -20.62 -7.32 3.21
N ARG A 325 -21.15 -6.42 2.36
CA ARG A 325 -20.41 -5.84 1.23
C ARG A 325 -19.14 -5.09 1.65
N GLY A 326 -19.25 -4.19 2.63
CA GLY A 326 -18.11 -3.39 3.09
C GLY A 326 -16.97 -4.29 3.57
N LEU A 327 -17.30 -5.34 4.32
CA LEU A 327 -16.34 -6.33 4.81
C LEU A 327 -15.71 -7.16 3.67
N ILE A 328 -16.49 -7.54 2.66
CA ILE A 328 -15.98 -8.24 1.47
C ILE A 328 -14.98 -7.36 0.69
N GLU A 329 -15.32 -6.10 0.46
CA GLU A 329 -14.46 -5.16 -0.29
C GLU A 329 -13.18 -4.80 0.47
N ALA A 330 -13.24 -4.78 1.82
CA ALA A 330 -12.11 -4.64 2.71
C ALA A 330 -11.21 -5.89 2.72
N PHE A 331 -11.80 -7.09 2.77
CA PHE A 331 -11.07 -8.36 2.80
C PHE A 331 -10.14 -8.57 1.59
N ASP A 332 -10.51 -8.03 0.42
CA ASP A 332 -9.68 -7.99 -0.80
C ASP A 332 -8.39 -7.16 -0.65
N ILE A 333 -8.35 -6.20 0.30
CA ILE A 333 -7.21 -5.28 0.49
C ILE A 333 -6.45 -5.47 1.81
N ILE A 334 -7.02 -6.17 2.78
CA ILE A 334 -6.29 -6.58 3.98
C ILE A 334 -5.15 -7.52 3.53
N PRO A 335 -3.89 -7.31 3.95
CA PRO A 335 -2.76 -8.16 3.58
C PRO A 335 -2.92 -9.63 3.97
N ALA A 336 -2.22 -10.52 3.26
CA ALA A 336 -2.22 -11.96 3.55
C ALA A 336 -1.60 -12.30 4.92
N SER A 337 -0.60 -11.52 5.37
CA SER A 337 0.03 -11.63 6.68
C SER A 337 -0.81 -11.10 7.85
N SER A 338 -1.84 -10.29 7.57
CA SER A 338 -2.59 -9.61 8.63
C SER A 338 -3.34 -10.60 9.53
N SER A 339 -3.06 -10.55 10.83
CA SER A 339 -3.66 -11.41 11.86
C SER A 339 -5.19 -11.32 11.95
N ILE A 340 -5.80 -10.24 11.43
CA ILE A 340 -7.26 -10.06 11.41
C ILE A 340 -7.94 -10.87 10.29
N ARG A 341 -7.18 -11.35 9.28
CA ARG A 341 -7.73 -11.91 8.03
C ARG A 341 -8.65 -13.11 8.25
N GLU A 342 -8.28 -14.02 9.16
CA GLU A 342 -9.10 -15.18 9.51
C GLU A 342 -10.39 -14.77 10.24
N ASN A 343 -10.29 -13.86 11.21
CA ASN A 343 -11.45 -13.33 11.93
C ASN A 343 -12.40 -12.55 11.01
N LEU A 344 -11.87 -11.77 10.06
CA LEU A 344 -12.64 -11.07 9.04
C LEU A 344 -13.36 -12.05 8.11
N SER A 345 -12.67 -13.12 7.66
CA SER A 345 -13.28 -14.20 6.88
C SER A 345 -14.43 -14.87 7.63
N ASN A 346 -14.21 -15.29 8.88
CA ASN A 346 -15.25 -15.87 9.74
C ASN A 346 -16.44 -14.91 9.93
N THR A 347 -16.16 -13.62 10.14
CA THR A 347 -17.17 -12.56 10.29
C THR A 347 -18.05 -12.41 9.04
N ILE A 348 -17.44 -12.42 7.84
CA ILE A 348 -18.16 -12.41 6.55
C ILE A 348 -19.01 -13.67 6.42
N LYS A 349 -18.44 -14.86 6.67
CA LYS A 349 -19.16 -16.13 6.57
C LYS A 349 -20.36 -16.19 7.52
N LEU A 350 -20.25 -15.67 8.75
CA LEU A 350 -21.37 -15.59 9.70
C LEU A 350 -22.51 -14.69 9.19
N GLY A 351 -22.20 -13.50 8.68
CA GLY A 351 -23.23 -12.61 8.09
C GLY A 351 -23.89 -13.21 6.84
N VAL A 352 -23.12 -13.88 5.98
CA VAL A 352 -23.67 -14.57 4.80
C VAL A 352 -24.54 -15.77 5.20
N ASN A 353 -24.13 -16.53 6.21
CA ASN A 353 -24.92 -17.63 6.77
C ASN A 353 -26.23 -17.17 7.40
N HIS A 354 -26.25 -15.99 8.03
CA HIS A 354 -27.48 -15.37 8.51
C HIS A 354 -28.48 -15.15 7.36
N ILE A 355 -28.02 -14.57 6.24
CA ILE A 355 -28.85 -14.36 5.05
C ILE A 355 -29.38 -15.70 4.51
N ILE A 356 -28.48 -16.67 4.26
CA ILE A 356 -28.83 -17.97 3.68
C ILE A 356 -29.86 -18.71 4.56
N LYS A 357 -29.63 -18.77 5.88
CA LYS A 357 -30.47 -19.55 6.81
C LYS A 357 -31.79 -18.86 7.21
N LYS A 358 -31.85 -17.52 7.23
CA LYS A 358 -32.95 -16.75 7.87
C LYS A 358 -33.60 -15.68 6.99
N ARG A 359 -33.12 -15.47 5.76
CA ARG A 359 -33.64 -14.44 4.84
C ARG A 359 -34.01 -14.99 3.47
N VAL A 360 -33.38 -16.07 2.99
CA VAL A 360 -33.78 -16.73 1.73
C VAL A 360 -35.05 -17.57 1.93
N ARG A 361 -36.09 -17.32 1.15
CA ARG A 361 -37.31 -18.14 1.11
C ARG A 361 -37.13 -19.34 0.17
N GLU A 362 -37.34 -20.56 0.65
CA GLU A 362 -37.10 -21.77 -0.16
C GLU A 362 -38.01 -21.91 -1.39
N SER A 363 -39.25 -21.43 -1.35
CA SER A 363 -40.24 -21.67 -2.40
C SER A 363 -39.92 -21.02 -3.75
N ASP A 364 -39.27 -19.85 -3.73
CA ASP A 364 -38.93 -19.07 -4.94
C ASP A 364 -37.58 -18.34 -4.84
N GLN A 365 -36.78 -18.65 -3.80
CA GLN A 365 -35.41 -18.18 -3.60
C GLN A 365 -35.26 -16.64 -3.45
N THR A 366 -36.32 -15.95 -3.03
CA THR A 366 -36.32 -14.49 -2.79
C THR A 366 -35.90 -14.12 -1.36
N LEU A 367 -35.36 -12.92 -1.14
CA LEU A 367 -35.07 -12.41 0.20
C LEU A 367 -36.31 -11.80 0.88
N SER A 368 -36.52 -12.19 2.14
CA SER A 368 -37.62 -11.71 2.99
C SER A 368 -37.24 -10.47 3.81
N TRP A 369 -38.22 -9.60 4.07
CA TRP A 369 -38.15 -8.49 5.03
C TRP A 369 -38.20 -8.94 6.50
N LEU A 370 -37.86 -10.19 6.81
CA LEU A 370 -37.92 -10.68 8.19
C LEU A 370 -37.08 -9.75 9.08
N GLN A 371 -37.68 -9.21 10.13
CA GLN A 371 -37.00 -8.34 11.10
C GLN A 371 -36.89 -9.07 12.44
N PHE A 372 -35.87 -8.71 13.21
CA PHE A 372 -35.72 -9.13 14.59
C PHE A 372 -35.82 -7.89 15.49
N ASP A 373 -36.44 -8.06 16.65
CA ASP A 373 -36.38 -7.04 17.70
C ASP A 373 -34.96 -6.96 18.30
N THR A 374 -34.77 -6.05 19.27
CA THR A 374 -33.51 -5.94 20.00
C THR A 374 -33.15 -7.18 20.83
N ASN A 375 -34.08 -8.12 21.04
CA ASN A 375 -33.87 -9.38 21.75
C ASN A 375 -33.66 -10.57 20.80
N CYS A 376 -33.45 -10.33 19.50
CA CYS A 376 -33.28 -11.36 18.48
C CYS A 376 -34.49 -12.30 18.32
N GLN A 377 -35.69 -11.79 18.55
CA GLN A 377 -36.95 -12.50 18.32
C GLN A 377 -37.53 -12.13 16.95
N THR A 378 -37.92 -13.15 16.18
CA THR A 378 -38.56 -12.98 14.87
C THR A 378 -39.88 -12.22 15.02
N LEU A 379 -40.05 -11.11 14.29
CA LEU A 379 -41.28 -10.32 14.35
C LEU A 379 -42.40 -10.87 13.47
N ALA A 380 -43.55 -11.06 14.10
CA ALA A 380 -44.81 -11.44 13.46
C ALA A 380 -45.59 -10.19 13.04
N ASN A 381 -46.13 -10.19 11.81
CA ASN A 381 -47.06 -9.17 11.28
C ASN A 381 -46.48 -7.76 10.99
N ILE A 382 -45.17 -7.63 10.76
CA ILE A 382 -44.70 -6.53 9.90
C ILE A 382 -44.96 -6.97 8.45
N ASP A 383 -45.58 -6.12 7.64
CA ASP A 383 -45.98 -6.45 6.27
C ASP A 383 -44.83 -7.11 5.50
N TYR A 384 -44.96 -8.41 5.20
CA TYR A 384 -43.93 -9.23 4.58
C TYR A 384 -43.80 -8.92 3.08
N ALA A 385 -43.37 -7.71 2.76
CA ALA A 385 -42.88 -7.38 1.43
C ALA A 385 -41.66 -8.25 1.12
N TYR A 386 -41.58 -8.79 -0.09
CA TYR A 386 -40.34 -9.39 -0.58
C TYR A 386 -39.51 -8.28 -1.21
N TYR A 387 -38.26 -8.12 -0.76
CA TYR A 387 -37.46 -7.00 -1.25
C TYR A 387 -36.68 -7.37 -2.49
N TYR A 388 -36.85 -6.50 -3.48
CA TYR A 388 -36.46 -6.72 -4.85
C TYR A 388 -35.57 -5.59 -5.35
N ASP A 389 -34.86 -4.97 -4.41
CA ASP A 389 -33.97 -3.87 -4.68
C ASP A 389 -32.61 -4.37 -5.14
N ASN A 390 -31.93 -3.49 -5.82
CA ASN A 390 -30.92 -3.78 -6.83
C ASN A 390 -29.50 -3.92 -6.27
N ASP A 391 -29.26 -3.45 -5.04
CA ASP A 391 -27.96 -3.57 -4.37
C ASP A 391 -27.66 -5.01 -3.87
N GLN A 392 -28.60 -5.96 -3.99
CA GLN A 392 -28.49 -7.28 -3.36
C GLN A 392 -27.57 -8.27 -4.08
N VAL A 393 -27.49 -8.20 -5.41
CA VAL A 393 -26.71 -9.16 -6.22
C VAL A 393 -25.21 -8.86 -6.11
N GLU A 394 -24.85 -7.59 -6.08
CA GLU A 394 -23.46 -7.10 -6.09
C GLU A 394 -22.57 -7.67 -4.97
N PRO A 395 -22.96 -7.69 -3.66
CA PRO A 395 -22.13 -8.30 -2.61
C PRO A 395 -21.93 -9.80 -2.77
N ILE A 396 -22.96 -10.53 -3.24
CA ILE A 396 -22.85 -11.98 -3.46
C ILE A 396 -21.99 -12.28 -4.69
N ALA A 397 -22.05 -11.43 -5.72
CA ALA A 397 -21.17 -11.50 -6.89
C ALA A 397 -19.70 -11.31 -6.52
N LEU A 398 -19.41 -10.27 -5.72
CA LEU A 398 -18.08 -10.01 -5.17
C LEU A 398 -17.57 -11.19 -4.32
N LEU A 399 -18.37 -11.67 -3.36
CA LEU A 399 -17.95 -12.77 -2.48
C LEU A 399 -17.72 -14.08 -3.24
N ALA A 400 -18.61 -14.45 -4.16
CA ALA A 400 -18.45 -15.65 -4.97
C ALA A 400 -17.18 -15.59 -5.83
N TYR A 401 -16.81 -14.41 -6.31
CA TYR A 401 -15.56 -14.18 -7.05
C TYR A 401 -14.32 -14.24 -6.16
N TYR A 402 -14.30 -13.51 -5.03
CA TYR A 402 -13.16 -13.55 -4.11
C TYR A 402 -12.92 -14.94 -3.49
N ALA A 403 -13.97 -15.72 -3.27
CA ALA A 403 -13.83 -17.12 -2.86
C ALA A 403 -13.05 -17.97 -3.87
N THR A 404 -13.01 -17.62 -5.16
CA THR A 404 -12.16 -18.32 -6.15
C THR A 404 -10.67 -17.97 -6.02
N LEU A 405 -10.35 -16.80 -5.48
CA LEU A 405 -8.97 -16.31 -5.30
C LEU A 405 -8.33 -16.81 -4.00
N HIS A 406 -9.12 -17.20 -3.00
CA HIS A 406 -8.67 -17.55 -1.65
C HIS A 406 -8.92 -19.01 -1.28
N ASN A 407 -8.12 -19.91 -1.85
CA ASN A 407 -8.14 -21.36 -1.58
C ASN A 407 -7.78 -21.73 -0.13
N ASP A 408 -7.07 -20.83 0.55
CA ASP A 408 -6.68 -20.87 1.96
C ASP A 408 -7.87 -20.70 2.92
N LEU A 409 -8.91 -19.96 2.50
CA LEU A 409 -10.02 -19.53 3.36
C LEU A 409 -11.39 -20.03 2.90
N PHE A 410 -11.53 -20.47 1.64
CA PHE A 410 -12.76 -21.04 1.08
C PHE A 410 -12.49 -22.40 0.44
N ASN A 411 -13.18 -23.43 0.93
CA ASN A 411 -13.13 -24.76 0.34
C ASN A 411 -13.99 -24.87 -0.93
N ASN A 412 -13.83 -25.95 -1.69
CA ASN A 412 -14.49 -26.11 -2.98
C ASN A 412 -16.03 -26.21 -2.90
N SER A 413 -16.57 -26.75 -1.79
CA SER A 413 -18.02 -26.77 -1.56
C SER A 413 -18.55 -25.36 -1.28
N GLU A 414 -17.83 -24.55 -0.49
CA GLU A 414 -18.21 -23.15 -0.22
C GLU A 414 -18.23 -22.30 -1.51
N LYS A 415 -17.22 -22.45 -2.38
CA LYS A 415 -17.19 -21.78 -3.70
C LYS A 415 -18.42 -22.13 -4.54
N GLU A 416 -18.78 -23.41 -4.58
CA GLU A 416 -19.94 -23.89 -5.32
C GLU A 416 -21.27 -23.42 -4.68
N TYR A 417 -21.37 -23.37 -3.34
CA TYR A 417 -22.54 -22.80 -2.66
C TYR A 417 -22.69 -21.29 -2.94
N LEU A 418 -21.60 -20.52 -2.89
CA LEU A 418 -21.60 -19.09 -3.20
C LEU A 418 -21.95 -18.82 -4.68
N LYS A 419 -21.43 -19.63 -5.61
CA LYS A 419 -21.81 -19.57 -7.03
C LYS A 419 -23.29 -19.87 -7.23
N ASN A 420 -23.82 -20.94 -6.61
CA ASN A 420 -25.24 -21.26 -6.68
C ASN A 420 -26.13 -20.19 -6.02
N PHE A 421 -25.66 -19.55 -4.95
CA PHE A 421 -26.35 -18.45 -4.29
C PHE A 421 -26.40 -17.19 -5.17
N LEU A 422 -25.29 -16.81 -5.82
CA LEU A 422 -25.23 -15.73 -6.81
C LEU A 422 -26.26 -15.96 -7.93
N ILE A 423 -26.30 -17.16 -8.51
CA ILE A 423 -27.26 -17.48 -9.57
C ILE A 423 -28.70 -17.28 -9.08
N LYS A 424 -29.04 -17.81 -7.90
CA LYS A 424 -30.37 -17.70 -7.29
C LYS A 424 -30.79 -16.25 -7.05
N MET A 425 -29.93 -15.45 -6.45
CA MET A 425 -30.17 -14.02 -6.23
C MET A 425 -30.40 -13.25 -7.52
N SER A 426 -29.78 -13.68 -8.62
CA SER A 426 -29.82 -12.98 -9.92
C SER A 426 -31.02 -13.36 -10.80
N LEU A 427 -31.77 -14.42 -10.46
CA LEU A 427 -32.97 -14.84 -11.20
C LEU A 427 -34.03 -13.73 -11.26
N TYR A 428 -34.24 -13.02 -10.15
CA TYR A 428 -35.23 -11.96 -10.09
C TYR A 428 -34.88 -10.78 -11.00
N SER A 429 -33.66 -10.22 -10.85
CA SER A 429 -33.18 -9.11 -11.69
C SER A 429 -33.16 -9.49 -13.18
N GLY A 430 -32.75 -10.72 -13.51
CA GLY A 430 -32.77 -11.23 -14.89
C GLY A 430 -34.18 -11.29 -15.49
N SER A 431 -35.19 -11.71 -14.71
CA SER A 431 -36.59 -11.71 -15.16
C SER A 431 -37.18 -10.30 -15.38
N ARG A 432 -36.47 -9.27 -14.93
CA ARG A 432 -36.93 -7.88 -14.86
C ARG A 432 -35.96 -6.87 -15.47
N ILE A 433 -35.03 -7.32 -16.31
CA ILE A 433 -34.25 -6.41 -17.15
C ILE A 433 -35.07 -5.88 -18.35
N LEU A 434 -36.19 -6.55 -18.68
CA LEU A 434 -37.13 -6.15 -19.73
C LEU A 434 -38.32 -5.34 -19.16
N PRO A 435 -38.66 -4.17 -19.74
CA PRO A 435 -39.80 -3.36 -19.27
C PRO A 435 -41.17 -4.02 -19.42
N SER A 436 -41.38 -4.75 -20.52
CA SER A 436 -42.70 -5.28 -20.94
C SER A 436 -43.09 -6.59 -20.26
N THR A 437 -42.12 -7.40 -19.82
CA THR A 437 -42.36 -8.79 -19.39
C THR A 437 -43.02 -8.91 -18.01
N ASN A 438 -43.05 -7.83 -17.23
CA ASN A 438 -43.50 -7.83 -15.83
C ASN A 438 -44.32 -6.59 -15.41
N ASN A 439 -44.90 -5.84 -16.36
CA ASN A 439 -45.70 -4.62 -16.13
C ASN A 439 -45.02 -3.54 -15.25
N GLN A 440 -43.69 -3.53 -15.20
CA GLN A 440 -42.91 -2.66 -14.31
C GLN A 440 -42.46 -1.34 -14.96
N GLY A 441 -42.59 -1.24 -16.28
CA GLY A 441 -42.18 -0.07 -17.05
C GLY A 441 -40.67 0.15 -17.13
N ASP A 442 -40.28 1.18 -17.87
CA ASP A 442 -38.89 1.51 -18.18
C ASP A 442 -38.07 1.82 -16.93
N TYR A 443 -38.61 2.62 -16.01
CA TYR A 443 -37.98 2.93 -14.71
C TYR A 443 -37.74 1.65 -13.90
N GLY A 444 -38.74 0.76 -13.80
CA GLY A 444 -38.65 -0.47 -13.03
C GLY A 444 -37.63 -1.46 -13.57
N ALA A 445 -37.40 -1.47 -14.88
CA ALA A 445 -36.34 -2.26 -15.51
C ALA A 445 -34.96 -1.60 -15.36
N LEU A 446 -34.86 -0.27 -15.50
CA LEU A 446 -33.59 0.46 -15.39
C LEU A 446 -32.97 0.34 -13.99
N ILE A 447 -33.79 0.36 -12.94
CA ILE A 447 -33.27 0.16 -11.57
C ILE A 447 -32.74 -1.26 -11.33
N GLN A 448 -33.02 -2.27 -12.18
CA GLN A 448 -32.46 -3.62 -12.08
C GLN A 448 -31.16 -3.80 -12.90
N MET A 449 -30.77 -2.79 -13.67
CA MET A 449 -29.68 -2.89 -14.65
C MET A 449 -28.33 -3.24 -14.01
N HIS A 450 -27.95 -2.59 -12.92
CA HIS A 450 -26.64 -2.81 -12.30
C HIS A 450 -26.53 -4.15 -11.61
N SER A 451 -27.55 -4.62 -10.87
CA SER A 451 -27.56 -5.97 -10.28
C SER A 451 -27.31 -7.04 -11.34
N TRP A 452 -27.96 -6.90 -12.50
CA TRP A 452 -27.80 -7.81 -13.62
C TRP A 452 -26.45 -7.66 -14.35
N ALA A 453 -25.93 -6.44 -14.50
CA ALA A 453 -24.59 -6.19 -15.03
C ALA A 453 -23.48 -6.80 -14.14
N TYR A 454 -23.60 -6.66 -12.82
CA TYR A 454 -22.71 -7.31 -11.85
C TYR A 454 -22.80 -8.84 -11.94
N TYR A 455 -24.01 -9.40 -12.04
CA TYR A 455 -24.16 -10.84 -12.24
C TYR A 455 -23.41 -11.32 -13.49
N VAL A 456 -23.67 -10.73 -14.67
CA VAL A 456 -23.05 -11.25 -15.90
C VAL A 456 -21.54 -11.06 -15.92
N ASP A 457 -21.01 -9.95 -15.41
CA ASP A 457 -19.56 -9.72 -15.36
C ASP A 457 -18.85 -10.68 -14.40
N TYR A 458 -19.27 -10.72 -13.12
CA TYR A 458 -18.63 -11.57 -12.12
C TYR A 458 -18.88 -13.07 -12.35
N TYR A 459 -20.06 -13.47 -12.84
CA TYR A 459 -20.29 -14.87 -13.22
C TYR A 459 -19.40 -15.31 -14.38
N ASN A 460 -19.18 -14.42 -15.36
CA ASN A 460 -18.29 -14.68 -16.48
C ASN A 460 -16.82 -14.76 -16.02
N ALA A 461 -16.38 -13.90 -15.10
CA ALA A 461 -15.06 -13.95 -14.47
C ALA A 461 -14.83 -15.25 -13.68
N ILE A 462 -15.78 -15.64 -12.83
CA ILE A 462 -15.77 -16.92 -12.08
C ILE A 462 -15.70 -18.12 -13.04
N THR A 463 -16.34 -18.04 -14.20
CA THR A 463 -16.42 -19.16 -15.15
C THR A 463 -15.18 -19.29 -16.04
N HIS A 464 -14.53 -18.17 -16.40
CA HIS A 464 -13.42 -18.15 -17.36
C HIS A 464 -12.06 -17.78 -16.75
N GLY A 465 -12.01 -17.44 -15.46
CA GLY A 465 -10.76 -17.22 -14.71
C GLY A 465 -10.05 -15.88 -14.98
N TYR A 466 -10.74 -14.88 -15.55
CA TYR A 466 -10.18 -13.53 -15.71
C TYR A 466 -10.41 -12.66 -14.47
N LYS A 467 -9.62 -11.59 -14.33
CA LYS A 467 -9.75 -10.63 -13.23
C LYS A 467 -10.64 -9.43 -13.62
N ILE A 468 -11.56 -9.04 -12.74
CA ILE A 468 -12.35 -7.80 -12.90
C ILE A 468 -11.63 -6.65 -12.22
N PHE A 469 -11.30 -5.61 -12.99
CA PHE A 469 -10.65 -4.37 -12.54
C PHE A 469 -9.41 -4.55 -11.67
N ALA A 470 -8.72 -5.69 -11.78
CA ALA A 470 -7.36 -5.79 -11.30
C ALA A 470 -6.48 -4.86 -12.15
N GLU A 471 -5.57 -4.16 -11.49
CA GLU A 471 -4.44 -3.56 -12.19
C GLU A 471 -3.52 -4.69 -12.67
N ASP A 472 -2.88 -4.47 -13.82
CA ASP A 472 -1.66 -5.21 -14.18
C ASP A 472 -0.56 -4.76 -13.21
N GLY A 473 -0.53 -5.47 -12.08
CA GLY A 473 0.17 -5.05 -10.88
C GLY A 473 -0.48 -5.73 -9.69
N ASN A 474 0.22 -6.70 -9.11
CA ASN A 474 -0.09 -7.18 -7.78
C ASN A 474 -0.15 -5.95 -6.84
N PRO A 475 -1.12 -5.78 -5.93
CA PRO A 475 -1.13 -4.67 -4.98
C PRO A 475 -0.01 -4.78 -3.92
N TYR A 476 0.84 -5.79 -4.03
CA TYR A 476 1.99 -6.08 -3.19
C TYR A 476 3.28 -5.83 -3.98
N TYR A 477 4.29 -5.29 -3.30
CA TYR A 477 5.62 -5.05 -3.85
C TYR A 477 6.28 -6.39 -4.24
N ASP A 478 6.59 -6.59 -5.52
CA ASP A 478 7.27 -7.80 -6.01
C ASP A 478 8.78 -7.53 -6.11
N SER A 479 9.51 -7.95 -5.09
CA SER A 479 10.96 -7.76 -4.97
C SER A 479 11.77 -8.48 -6.06
N ASN A 480 11.19 -9.38 -6.84
CA ASN A 480 11.90 -9.97 -7.98
C ASN A 480 12.15 -8.93 -9.09
N LYS A 481 11.50 -7.76 -9.02
CA LYS A 481 11.72 -6.61 -9.91
C LYS A 481 12.84 -5.66 -9.45
N VAL A 482 13.46 -5.90 -8.28
CA VAL A 482 14.56 -5.08 -7.72
C VAL A 482 15.88 -5.86 -7.51
N MET A 483 16.00 -7.07 -8.05
CA MET A 483 17.22 -7.88 -7.89
C MET A 483 18.46 -7.13 -8.41
N ASN A 484 19.49 -7.08 -7.57
CA ASN A 484 20.78 -6.38 -7.73
C ASN A 484 20.63 -4.86 -7.94
N LYS A 485 19.49 -4.27 -7.56
CA LYS A 485 19.15 -2.85 -7.77
C LYS A 485 18.70 -2.18 -6.48
N MET A 486 19.44 -2.40 -5.41
CA MET A 486 19.13 -2.00 -4.04
C MET A 486 20.42 -1.51 -3.37
N VAL A 487 20.34 -0.40 -2.64
CA VAL A 487 21.44 0.22 -1.89
C VAL A 487 20.93 0.87 -0.59
N SER A 488 21.82 1.11 0.36
CA SER A 488 21.63 1.95 1.55
C SER A 488 22.33 3.31 1.41
N GLY A 489 21.94 4.31 2.20
CA GLY A 489 22.49 5.67 2.18
C GLY A 489 21.67 6.66 3.02
N ASP A 490 22.00 7.96 2.96
CA ASP A 490 21.29 9.07 3.64
C ASP A 490 20.32 9.79 2.67
N PHE A 491 19.42 9.01 2.06
CA PHE A 491 18.58 9.48 0.95
C PHE A 491 17.53 10.54 1.35
N ASP A 492 17.25 10.69 2.64
CA ASP A 492 16.36 11.69 3.23
C ASP A 492 17.08 12.90 3.84
N ASN A 493 18.43 12.85 3.94
CA ASN A 493 19.33 13.91 4.42
C ASN A 493 19.11 14.24 5.91
N ASP A 494 18.84 13.21 6.71
CA ASP A 494 18.73 13.23 8.18
C ASP A 494 20.13 13.18 8.84
N GLY A 495 21.14 12.72 8.10
CA GLY A 495 22.53 12.59 8.55
C GLY A 495 22.92 11.16 8.92
N LYS A 496 22.14 10.14 8.53
CA LYS A 496 22.34 8.72 8.87
C LYS A 496 22.14 7.82 7.65
N GLN A 497 22.83 6.68 7.63
CA GLN A 497 22.73 5.71 6.54
C GLN A 497 21.62 4.67 6.83
N ASP A 498 20.45 5.14 7.27
CA ASP A 498 19.32 4.30 7.67
C ASP A 498 18.23 4.16 6.60
N ASP A 499 18.43 4.73 5.40
CA ASP A 499 17.50 4.59 4.29
C ASP A 499 17.87 3.46 3.32
N ILE A 500 16.87 3.03 2.55
CA ILE A 500 17.00 2.06 1.46
C ILE A 500 16.52 2.69 0.16
N ALA A 501 17.30 2.60 -0.92
CA ALA A 501 16.84 2.93 -2.26
C ALA A 501 16.84 1.70 -3.19
N ALA A 502 15.82 1.57 -4.05
CA ALA A 502 15.73 0.46 -5.00
C ALA A 502 15.05 0.82 -6.34
N PHE A 503 15.60 0.35 -7.46
CA PHE A 503 14.96 0.50 -8.78
C PHE A 503 13.96 -0.62 -9.04
N TYR A 504 12.70 -0.24 -9.25
CA TYR A 504 11.59 -1.15 -9.49
C TYR A 504 11.15 -1.14 -10.96
N ASP A 505 11.25 -2.31 -11.59
CA ASP A 505 10.80 -2.52 -12.98
C ASP A 505 9.30 -2.87 -13.01
N TYR A 506 8.44 -1.97 -13.51
CA TYR A 506 7.01 -2.30 -13.64
C TYR A 506 6.71 -3.30 -14.77
N GLY A 507 7.65 -3.55 -15.68
CA GLY A 507 7.45 -4.30 -16.91
C GLY A 507 6.79 -3.42 -17.97
N GLY A 508 7.10 -3.70 -19.24
CA GLY A 508 6.58 -2.91 -20.36
C GLY A 508 5.08 -3.11 -20.58
N ASP A 509 4.31 -2.03 -20.46
CA ASP A 509 3.02 -1.92 -21.16
C ASP A 509 3.31 -1.98 -22.67
N PRO A 510 2.68 -2.90 -23.44
CA PRO A 510 2.86 -3.00 -24.90
C PRO A 510 2.59 -1.70 -25.68
N ILE A 511 1.94 -0.70 -25.06
CA ILE A 511 1.55 0.57 -25.67
C ILE A 511 2.40 1.74 -25.16
N ASN A 512 2.90 1.70 -23.91
CA ASN A 512 3.54 2.86 -23.25
C ASN A 512 5.04 2.67 -22.91
N GLY A 513 5.61 1.48 -23.13
CA GLY A 513 7.02 1.19 -22.84
C GLY A 513 7.28 0.76 -21.39
N MET A 514 8.54 0.43 -21.09
CA MET A 514 8.96 0.06 -19.73
C MET A 514 8.99 1.29 -18.84
N THR A 515 8.38 1.19 -17.65
CA THR A 515 8.44 2.23 -16.62
C THR A 515 9.32 1.73 -15.49
N THR A 516 10.42 2.44 -15.26
CA THR A 516 11.26 2.24 -14.08
C THR A 516 10.96 3.35 -13.08
N GLU A 517 10.78 2.98 -11.82
CA GLU A 517 10.70 3.88 -10.69
C GLU A 517 11.90 3.63 -9.75
N LEU A 518 12.34 4.65 -9.03
CA LEU A 518 13.33 4.57 -7.96
C LEU A 518 12.62 4.90 -6.65
N HIS A 519 12.58 3.90 -5.76
CA HIS A 519 11.85 3.94 -4.50
C HIS A 519 12.81 4.11 -3.33
N VAL A 520 12.58 5.10 -2.46
CA VAL A 520 13.30 5.31 -1.19
C VAL A 520 12.41 4.96 -0.02
N LEU A 521 12.82 3.98 0.77
CA LEU A 521 12.17 3.57 2.00
C LEU A 521 12.91 4.21 3.16
N LYS A 522 12.27 5.19 3.80
CA LYS A 522 12.92 5.98 4.83
C LYS A 522 13.07 5.20 6.13
N GLY A 523 14.26 5.24 6.71
CA GLY A 523 14.51 4.75 8.05
C GLY A 523 13.75 5.55 9.11
N THR A 524 13.62 4.96 10.31
CA THR A 524 13.04 5.64 11.49
C THR A 524 13.61 5.12 12.81
N GLY A 525 14.62 4.25 12.76
CA GLY A 525 15.11 3.51 13.90
C GLY A 525 14.19 2.37 14.39
N SER A 526 13.15 2.01 13.63
CA SER A 526 12.18 0.97 14.07
C SER A 526 11.28 0.39 12.97
N ASN A 527 11.17 1.06 11.83
CA ASN A 527 10.38 0.65 10.66
C ASN A 527 10.84 1.42 9.41
N PHE A 528 10.60 0.85 8.22
CA PHE A 528 10.73 1.58 6.97
C PHE A 528 9.39 2.17 6.51
N ASN A 529 9.43 3.41 6.04
CA ASN A 529 8.26 4.08 5.46
C ASN A 529 8.18 3.86 3.95
N PHE A 530 7.20 3.07 3.48
CA PHE A 530 6.91 2.91 2.04
C PHE A 530 5.65 3.65 1.61
N SER A 531 5.75 4.54 0.62
CA SER A 531 4.60 5.27 0.07
C SER A 531 4.79 5.83 -1.35
N SER A 532 3.83 6.61 -1.82
CA SER A 532 3.85 7.44 -3.01
C SER A 532 4.93 8.52 -2.93
N SER A 533 5.23 8.98 -1.72
CA SER A 533 6.37 9.87 -1.45
C SER A 533 7.70 9.11 -1.39
N SER A 534 7.70 7.77 -1.39
CA SER A 534 8.91 6.98 -1.63
C SER A 534 9.32 6.98 -3.10
N ILE A 535 8.45 7.34 -4.05
CA ILE A 535 8.86 7.46 -5.47
C ILE A 535 9.64 8.76 -5.65
N TYR A 536 10.97 8.67 -5.51
CA TYR A 536 11.88 9.81 -5.62
C TYR A 536 12.24 10.14 -7.07
N TRP A 537 12.15 9.15 -7.96
CA TRP A 537 12.34 9.33 -9.39
C TRP A 537 11.55 8.29 -10.19
N GLN A 538 11.15 8.66 -11.41
CA GLN A 538 10.46 7.79 -12.35
C GLN A 538 10.78 8.23 -13.79
N ALA A 539 10.88 7.27 -14.72
CA ALA A 539 10.98 7.60 -16.14
C ALA A 539 10.21 6.60 -17.02
N PRO A 540 9.27 7.06 -17.86
CA PRO A 540 8.74 6.25 -18.93
C PRO A 540 9.82 6.05 -20.00
N ASN A 541 10.06 4.79 -20.37
CA ASN A 541 11.09 4.30 -21.31
C ASN A 541 12.52 4.21 -20.76
N TYR A 542 12.77 4.41 -19.46
CA TYR A 542 14.01 3.92 -18.86
C TYR A 542 13.87 2.42 -18.58
N ASN A 543 14.83 1.62 -19.03
CA ASN A 543 14.76 0.17 -18.95
C ASN A 543 15.71 -0.33 -17.84
N SER A 544 15.15 -0.59 -16.66
CA SER A 544 15.93 -1.16 -15.56
C SER A 544 16.48 -2.56 -15.84
N ALA A 545 16.05 -3.27 -16.88
CA ALA A 545 16.70 -4.51 -17.31
C ALA A 545 18.03 -4.30 -18.06
N GLN A 546 18.38 -3.04 -18.42
CA GLN A 546 19.71 -2.67 -18.93
C GLN A 546 20.69 -2.24 -17.82
N ILE A 547 20.24 -2.16 -16.55
CA ILE A 547 21.14 -1.99 -15.40
C ILE A 547 21.95 -3.29 -15.27
N VAL A 548 23.27 -3.18 -15.23
CA VAL A 548 24.18 -4.33 -15.23
C VAL A 548 24.79 -4.54 -13.86
N GLY A 549 24.52 -5.72 -13.30
CA GLY A 549 25.07 -6.11 -12.02
C GLY A 549 24.42 -5.38 -10.85
N ASN A 550 25.22 -5.10 -9.82
CA ASN A 550 24.83 -4.36 -8.63
C ASN A 550 24.81 -2.84 -8.89
N THR A 551 23.87 -2.15 -8.26
CA THR A 551 23.89 -0.70 -8.04
C THR A 551 24.75 -0.34 -6.81
N VAL A 552 25.33 0.86 -6.77
CA VAL A 552 26.18 1.34 -5.66
C VAL A 552 25.79 2.76 -5.21
N SER A 553 26.03 3.11 -3.95
CA SER A 553 25.80 4.44 -3.37
C SER A 553 27.10 5.17 -3.02
N GLY A 554 27.04 6.49 -2.87
CA GLY A 554 28.21 7.35 -2.64
C GLY A 554 27.89 8.86 -2.69
N ASP A 555 28.93 9.70 -2.70
CA ASP A 555 28.90 11.18 -2.85
C ASP A 555 29.33 11.60 -4.28
N PHE A 556 28.71 10.98 -5.29
CA PHE A 556 29.12 11.07 -6.69
C PHE A 556 29.04 12.50 -7.28
N ASP A 557 28.26 13.40 -6.69
CA ASP A 557 28.14 14.82 -7.05
C ASP A 557 28.88 15.80 -6.12
N ASN A 558 29.55 15.27 -5.09
CA ASN A 558 30.47 15.98 -4.18
C ASN A 558 29.78 17.11 -3.38
N ASP A 559 28.53 16.91 -2.98
CA ASP A 559 27.85 17.83 -2.05
C ASP A 559 28.18 17.54 -0.56
N GLY A 560 28.85 16.43 -0.29
CA GLY A 560 29.36 16.03 1.02
C GLY A 560 28.48 15.02 1.76
N LYS A 561 27.60 14.30 1.05
CA LYS A 561 26.69 13.29 1.61
C LYS A 561 26.69 12.02 0.76
N GLN A 562 26.50 10.87 1.39
CA GLN A 562 26.36 9.59 0.71
C GLN A 562 24.88 9.32 0.37
N ASP A 563 24.30 10.20 -0.45
CA ASP A 563 22.90 10.15 -0.89
C ASP A 563 22.72 10.00 -2.41
N ASP A 564 23.80 9.80 -3.17
CA ASP A 564 23.74 9.48 -4.59
C ASP A 564 23.72 7.97 -4.87
N ILE A 565 23.26 7.60 -6.07
CA ILE A 565 23.29 6.22 -6.58
C ILE A 565 23.89 6.19 -7.98
N ALA A 566 24.89 5.32 -8.19
CA ALA A 566 25.49 5.07 -9.47
C ALA A 566 25.28 3.62 -9.95
N LEU A 567 25.25 3.43 -11.27
CA LEU A 567 25.08 2.12 -11.89
C LEU A 567 25.66 2.06 -13.29
N PHE A 568 26.07 0.87 -13.72
CA PHE A 568 26.41 0.60 -15.11
C PHE A 568 25.16 0.27 -15.92
N TYR A 569 25.06 0.84 -17.12
CA TYR A 569 23.93 0.69 -18.03
C TYR A 569 24.39 0.22 -19.41
N ASP A 570 23.85 -0.90 -19.87
CA ASP A 570 24.10 -1.46 -21.20
C ASP A 570 23.32 -0.67 -22.26
N LEU A 571 24.03 0.05 -23.12
CA LEU A 571 23.45 0.79 -24.25
C LEU A 571 23.39 -0.04 -25.55
N GLY A 572 23.68 -1.34 -25.46
CA GLY A 572 23.69 -2.30 -26.55
C GLY A 572 24.98 -2.31 -27.36
N THR A 573 24.99 -3.08 -28.44
CA THR A 573 26.19 -3.28 -29.28
C THR A 573 26.12 -2.47 -30.58
N ASP A 574 27.19 -1.74 -30.88
CA ASP A 574 27.45 -1.13 -32.17
C ASP A 574 28.13 -2.12 -33.12
N PRO A 575 27.63 -2.37 -34.34
CA PRO A 575 28.21 -3.33 -35.27
C PRO A 575 29.65 -3.02 -35.73
N VAL A 576 30.13 -1.78 -35.51
CA VAL A 576 31.48 -1.33 -35.91
C VAL A 576 32.36 -1.10 -34.68
N ASN A 577 31.80 -0.54 -33.60
CA ASN A 577 32.56 -0.03 -32.45
C ASN A 577 32.43 -0.90 -31.18
N GLY A 578 31.67 -1.99 -31.21
CA GLY A 578 31.54 -2.92 -30.08
C GLY A 578 30.46 -2.54 -29.06
N ALA A 579 30.53 -3.10 -27.86
CA ALA A 579 29.57 -2.83 -26.78
C ALA A 579 29.61 -1.34 -26.37
N LYS A 580 28.46 -0.80 -25.98
CA LYS A 580 28.34 0.57 -25.45
C LYS A 580 27.83 0.49 -24.02
N THR A 581 28.52 1.19 -23.13
CA THR A 581 28.19 1.23 -21.71
C THR A 581 28.22 2.67 -21.24
N ALA A 582 27.31 3.03 -20.35
CA ALA A 582 27.37 4.26 -19.57
C ALA A 582 27.40 3.96 -18.06
N ILE A 583 27.91 4.90 -17.27
CA ILE A 583 27.65 4.96 -15.83
C ILE A 583 26.62 6.07 -15.62
N HIS A 584 25.41 5.69 -15.21
CA HIS A 584 24.34 6.62 -14.87
C HIS A 584 24.42 6.96 -13.39
N VAL A 585 24.18 8.22 -13.05
CA VAL A 585 24.11 8.70 -11.65
C VAL A 585 22.73 9.30 -11.40
N PHE A 586 22.21 9.03 -10.22
CA PHE A 586 20.97 9.57 -9.68
C PHE A 586 21.36 10.32 -8.43
N LYS A 587 21.32 11.65 -8.51
CA LYS A 587 21.89 12.53 -7.50
C LYS A 587 20.89 12.85 -6.40
N GLY A 588 21.29 12.64 -5.15
CA GLY A 588 20.48 12.75 -3.95
C GLY A 588 19.91 14.15 -3.76
N ASN A 589 18.67 14.19 -3.28
CA ASN A 589 18.07 15.37 -2.66
C ASN A 589 17.05 14.86 -1.64
N VAL A 590 16.87 15.59 -0.54
CA VAL A 590 15.94 15.36 0.59
C VAL A 590 14.63 14.59 0.26
N ASN A 591 14.00 14.82 -0.90
CA ASN A 591 12.80 14.06 -1.35
C ASN A 591 12.75 13.74 -2.86
N SER A 592 13.89 13.66 -3.58
CA SER A 592 13.91 13.34 -5.02
C SER A 592 15.31 13.00 -5.55
N PHE A 593 15.41 12.27 -6.66
CA PHE A 593 16.68 12.12 -7.38
C PHE A 593 16.74 12.93 -8.68
N GLU A 594 17.89 13.57 -8.94
CA GLU A 594 18.22 14.16 -10.24
C GLU A 594 19.01 13.15 -11.09
N TYR A 595 18.42 12.66 -12.18
CA TYR A 595 19.09 11.74 -13.11
C TYR A 595 20.07 12.49 -14.03
N SER A 596 21.31 12.00 -14.11
CA SER A 596 22.42 12.54 -14.92
C SER A 596 22.15 12.63 -16.44
N GLY A 597 21.07 12.02 -16.93
CA GLY A 597 20.73 11.97 -18.35
C GLY A 597 21.38 10.81 -19.09
N THR A 598 20.94 10.60 -20.35
CA THR A 598 21.20 9.39 -21.17
C THR A 598 22.64 9.14 -21.58
N ASN A 599 23.53 10.10 -21.35
CA ASN A 599 24.97 9.94 -21.59
C ASN A 599 25.72 9.53 -20.32
N GLY A 600 25.05 9.56 -19.15
CA GLY A 600 25.68 9.29 -17.87
C GLY A 600 26.70 10.34 -17.42
N PHE A 601 27.35 10.05 -16.30
CA PHE A 601 28.59 10.71 -15.86
C PHE A 601 29.82 10.16 -16.57
N TRP A 602 29.70 8.99 -17.21
CA TRP A 602 30.71 8.41 -18.09
C TRP A 602 30.04 7.56 -19.17
N GLN A 603 30.66 7.50 -20.34
CA GLN A 603 30.20 6.66 -21.46
C GLN A 603 31.39 6.16 -22.28
N SER A 604 31.30 4.93 -22.76
CA SER A 604 32.31 4.33 -23.64
C SER A 604 31.69 3.56 -24.82
N GLN A 605 32.48 3.45 -25.88
CA GLN A 605 32.27 2.54 -27.00
C GLN A 605 33.47 1.59 -27.03
N GLY A 606 33.22 0.29 -26.85
CA GLY A 606 34.23 -0.76 -26.72
C GLY A 606 34.40 -1.33 -25.31
N TYR A 607 33.79 -0.72 -24.29
CA TYR A 607 33.69 -1.32 -22.95
C TYR A 607 32.44 -2.21 -22.90
N ASP A 608 32.59 -3.46 -22.49
CA ASP A 608 31.48 -4.43 -22.39
C ASP A 608 31.05 -4.58 -20.93
N SER A 609 29.94 -3.96 -20.55
CA SER A 609 29.37 -4.09 -19.20
C SER A 609 29.02 -5.55 -18.84
N GLY A 610 28.76 -6.42 -19.81
CA GLY A 610 28.57 -7.86 -19.57
C GLY A 610 29.81 -8.55 -18.97
N LYS A 611 30.97 -7.89 -18.97
CA LYS A 611 32.21 -8.35 -18.33
C LYS A 611 32.36 -7.97 -16.86
N ILE A 612 31.44 -7.20 -16.28
CA ILE A 612 31.50 -6.73 -14.87
C ILE A 612 30.24 -7.08 -14.05
N THR A 613 29.29 -7.83 -14.61
CA THR A 613 28.04 -8.23 -13.93
C THR A 613 28.30 -8.85 -12.55
N ASP A 614 27.60 -8.33 -11.54
CA ASP A 614 27.71 -8.67 -10.11
C ASP A 614 29.14 -8.59 -9.53
N ARG A 615 29.97 -7.68 -10.07
CA ARG A 615 31.36 -7.44 -9.67
C ARG A 615 31.72 -5.94 -9.66
N ILE A 616 30.84 -5.13 -9.09
CA ILE A 616 30.94 -3.66 -8.99
C ILE A 616 30.78 -3.27 -7.51
N VAL A 617 31.60 -2.33 -7.03
CA VAL A 617 31.57 -1.73 -5.68
C VAL A 617 31.92 -0.24 -5.74
N SER A 618 31.51 0.56 -4.75
CA SER A 618 31.95 1.94 -4.54
C SER A 618 32.97 2.05 -3.40
N GLY A 619 33.74 3.14 -3.37
CA GLY A 619 34.77 3.41 -2.35
C GLY A 619 35.48 4.74 -2.56
N ASP A 620 36.55 4.96 -1.80
CA ASP A 620 37.49 6.10 -1.84
C ASP A 620 38.80 5.64 -2.52
N PHE A 621 38.71 5.12 -3.74
CA PHE A 621 39.82 4.37 -4.38
C PHE A 621 40.99 5.26 -4.85
N ASP A 622 40.83 6.59 -4.85
CA ASP A 622 41.92 7.56 -5.05
C ASP A 622 42.41 8.25 -3.75
N ASN A 623 41.81 7.90 -2.60
CA ASN A 623 42.10 8.36 -1.24
C ASN A 623 42.02 9.90 -1.09
N ASP A 624 40.98 10.52 -1.66
CA ASP A 624 40.68 11.95 -1.47
C ASP A 624 39.79 12.25 -0.24
N GLY A 625 39.24 11.19 0.38
CA GLY A 625 38.44 11.24 1.60
C GLY A 625 36.94 11.14 1.39
N LYS A 626 36.47 10.70 0.21
CA LYS A 626 35.05 10.54 -0.14
C LYS A 626 34.79 9.18 -0.78
N VAL A 627 33.61 8.64 -0.49
CA VAL A 627 33.10 7.44 -1.17
C VAL A 627 32.40 7.88 -2.46
N ASP A 628 33.17 8.31 -3.46
CA ASP A 628 32.67 8.75 -4.77
C ASP A 628 33.32 8.06 -5.97
N ASP A 629 34.12 7.01 -5.75
CA ASP A 629 34.67 6.17 -6.80
C ASP A 629 33.90 4.87 -7.00
N ILE A 630 34.09 4.24 -8.16
CA ILE A 630 33.54 2.93 -8.50
C ILE A 630 34.66 2.02 -9.02
N ALA A 631 34.78 0.82 -8.45
CA ALA A 631 35.66 -0.23 -8.92
C ALA A 631 34.87 -1.40 -9.54
N ALA A 632 35.39 -1.97 -10.63
CA ALA A 632 34.76 -3.10 -11.32
C ALA A 632 35.78 -4.16 -11.78
N PHE A 633 35.52 -5.43 -11.46
CA PHE A 633 36.36 -6.56 -11.91
C PHE A 633 35.92 -7.02 -13.30
N TYR A 634 36.73 -6.68 -14.30
CA TYR A 634 36.48 -6.94 -15.71
C TYR A 634 37.08 -8.28 -16.16
N ASP A 635 36.23 -9.18 -16.66
CA ASP A 635 36.63 -10.45 -17.25
C ASP A 635 37.21 -10.26 -18.68
N TYR A 636 38.53 -10.34 -18.79
CA TYR A 636 39.25 -10.36 -20.08
C TYR A 636 39.24 -11.75 -20.77
N GLY A 637 38.64 -12.75 -20.14
CA GLY A 637 38.57 -14.12 -20.63
C GLY A 637 39.85 -14.92 -20.35
N THR A 638 39.77 -16.25 -20.52
CA THR A 638 40.88 -17.20 -20.30
C THR A 638 41.51 -17.15 -18.90
N GLY A 639 40.79 -16.63 -17.90
CA GLY A 639 41.31 -16.42 -16.54
C GLY A 639 42.07 -15.10 -16.35
N GLY A 640 42.01 -14.18 -17.32
CA GLY A 640 42.50 -12.82 -17.17
C GLY A 640 41.45 -11.90 -16.55
N THR A 641 41.84 -11.17 -15.50
CA THR A 641 41.00 -10.17 -14.83
C THR A 641 41.78 -8.88 -14.61
N ARG A 642 41.09 -7.75 -14.72
CA ARG A 642 41.60 -6.43 -14.32
C ARG A 642 40.58 -5.74 -13.39
N ILE A 643 41.06 -4.89 -12.48
CA ILE A 643 40.20 -3.97 -11.73
C ILE A 643 40.27 -2.61 -12.41
N HIS A 644 39.14 -2.14 -12.89
CA HIS A 644 38.97 -0.82 -13.48
C HIS A 644 38.38 0.11 -12.43
N VAL A 645 38.96 1.30 -12.27
CA VAL A 645 38.47 2.34 -11.35
C VAL A 645 37.96 3.53 -12.15
N PHE A 646 36.79 4.02 -11.75
CA PHE A 646 36.09 5.17 -12.30
C PHE A 646 36.01 6.19 -11.18
N ARG A 647 36.88 7.21 -11.25
CA ARG A 647 37.03 8.17 -10.16
C ARG A 647 35.98 9.26 -10.20
N GLY A 648 35.36 9.56 -9.07
CA GLY A 648 34.45 10.69 -8.88
C GLY A 648 35.09 12.05 -9.20
N THR A 649 34.26 13.01 -9.62
CA THR A 649 34.68 14.40 -9.87
C THR A 649 33.59 15.43 -9.54
N GLY A 650 32.54 15.01 -8.83
CA GLY A 650 31.30 15.77 -8.61
C GLY A 650 30.45 16.05 -9.87
N SER A 651 30.92 15.70 -11.07
CA SER A 651 30.23 16.05 -12.33
C SER A 651 30.42 15.05 -13.48
N GLY A 652 31.07 13.93 -13.20
CA GLY A 652 31.47 12.91 -14.17
C GLY A 652 32.38 11.87 -13.51
N PHE A 653 32.72 10.79 -14.22
CA PHE A 653 33.79 9.88 -13.80
C PHE A 653 35.00 9.92 -14.73
N GLU A 654 36.21 9.86 -14.17
CA GLU A 654 37.45 9.63 -14.91
C GLU A 654 37.83 8.14 -14.89
N TYR A 655 37.99 7.52 -16.06
CA TYR A 655 38.41 6.12 -16.14
C TYR A 655 39.93 5.98 -15.98
N LEU A 656 40.37 5.68 -14.77
CA LEU A 656 41.78 5.71 -14.39
C LEU A 656 42.57 4.52 -14.97
N ASN A 657 43.80 4.79 -15.41
CA ASN A 657 44.71 3.87 -16.11
C ASN A 657 44.14 3.19 -17.39
N GLY A 658 42.92 3.56 -17.79
CA GLY A 658 42.23 2.99 -18.94
C GLY A 658 42.19 1.46 -18.89
N ALA A 659 42.43 0.82 -20.03
CA ALA A 659 42.34 -0.63 -20.14
C ALA A 659 43.28 -1.40 -19.20
N ASP A 660 44.41 -0.84 -18.76
CA ASP A 660 45.35 -1.55 -17.89
C ASP A 660 44.93 -1.57 -16.41
N GLY A 661 44.03 -0.67 -16.01
CA GLY A 661 43.38 -0.66 -14.71
C GLY A 661 44.30 -0.32 -13.53
N PHE A 662 43.74 -0.46 -12.33
CA PHE A 662 44.47 -0.34 -11.05
C PHE A 662 45.13 -1.65 -10.63
N TRP A 663 44.66 -2.78 -11.18
CA TRP A 663 45.24 -4.10 -10.96
C TRP A 663 44.97 -5.02 -12.15
N GLN A 664 45.88 -5.97 -12.39
CA GLN A 664 45.70 -6.99 -13.43
C GLN A 664 46.38 -8.32 -13.10
N GLN A 665 45.75 -9.43 -13.50
CA GLN A 665 46.32 -10.78 -13.40
C GLN A 665 45.81 -11.67 -14.55
N THR A 666 46.66 -12.56 -15.07
CA THR A 666 46.34 -13.45 -16.21
C THR A 666 45.84 -14.84 -15.80
N SER A 667 45.79 -15.12 -14.51
CA SER A 667 45.39 -16.41 -13.91
C SER A 667 44.32 -16.30 -12.82
N TYR A 668 43.74 -15.11 -12.64
CA TYR A 668 42.65 -14.85 -11.69
C TYR A 668 41.33 -14.80 -12.46
N ASP A 669 40.46 -15.80 -12.29
CA ASP A 669 39.19 -15.87 -13.02
C ASP A 669 38.09 -15.09 -12.29
N ALA A 670 37.66 -13.95 -12.85
CA ALA A 670 36.60 -13.12 -12.29
C ALA A 670 35.28 -13.86 -12.08
N ASN A 671 35.02 -14.96 -12.80
CA ASN A 671 33.76 -15.71 -12.65
C ASN A 671 33.69 -16.46 -11.32
N LYS A 672 34.83 -16.67 -10.65
CA LYS A 672 34.89 -17.26 -9.31
C LYS A 672 34.44 -16.31 -8.19
N ILE A 673 34.45 -15.00 -8.43
CA ILE A 673 34.08 -13.96 -7.45
C ILE A 673 32.73 -13.29 -7.71
N THR A 674 32.07 -13.60 -8.83
CA THR A 674 30.74 -13.05 -9.20
C THR A 674 29.74 -13.16 -8.03
N GLY A 675 29.10 -12.05 -7.69
CA GLY A 675 28.12 -11.92 -6.61
C GLY A 675 28.67 -12.09 -5.20
N LYS A 676 30.00 -11.96 -5.00
CA LYS A 676 30.69 -12.23 -3.73
C LYS A 676 31.86 -11.28 -3.47
N ILE A 677 31.70 -10.00 -3.83
CA ILE A 677 32.65 -8.93 -3.53
C ILE A 677 31.98 -7.83 -2.71
N VAL A 678 32.76 -7.14 -1.88
CA VAL A 678 32.37 -6.00 -1.02
C VAL A 678 33.57 -5.06 -0.85
N SER A 679 33.33 -3.79 -0.52
CA SER A 679 34.34 -2.78 -0.20
C SER A 679 34.29 -2.36 1.28
N GLY A 680 35.38 -1.78 1.79
CA GLY A 680 35.55 -1.41 3.20
C GLY A 680 36.98 -0.97 3.54
N ASP A 681 37.33 -0.94 4.83
CA ASP A 681 38.68 -0.63 5.37
C ASP A 681 39.38 -1.92 5.87
N PHE A 682 39.51 -2.92 4.99
CA PHE A 682 39.88 -4.29 5.41
C PHE A 682 41.31 -4.45 5.95
N ASP A 683 42.21 -3.49 5.68
CA ASP A 683 43.57 -3.43 6.22
C ASP A 683 43.77 -2.42 7.36
N ASN A 684 42.73 -1.66 7.71
CA ASN A 684 42.67 -0.73 8.84
C ASN A 684 43.68 0.43 8.75
N ASP A 685 43.85 1.00 7.56
CA ASP A 685 44.61 2.24 7.35
C ASP A 685 43.77 3.52 7.54
N GLY A 686 42.44 3.38 7.56
CA GLY A 686 41.48 4.45 7.83
C GLY A 686 40.74 4.98 6.61
N ASN A 687 40.92 4.38 5.43
CA ASN A 687 40.22 4.74 4.19
C ASN A 687 39.21 3.65 3.78
N PHE A 688 38.15 4.02 3.06
CA PHE A 688 37.20 3.05 2.48
C PHE A 688 37.66 2.66 1.06
N ASP A 689 38.89 2.15 0.93
CA ASP A 689 39.57 1.96 -0.35
C ASP A 689 39.94 0.50 -0.66
N ASP A 690 39.61 -0.44 0.22
CA ASP A 690 39.85 -1.88 0.01
C ASP A 690 38.67 -2.59 -0.67
N ILE A 691 38.97 -3.71 -1.34
CA ILE A 691 37.97 -4.64 -1.85
C ILE A 691 38.27 -6.08 -1.39
N ALA A 692 37.30 -6.74 -0.77
CA ALA A 692 37.36 -8.15 -0.42
C ALA A 692 36.52 -9.00 -1.40
N ALA A 693 37.06 -10.17 -1.78
CA ALA A 693 36.43 -11.07 -2.73
C ALA A 693 36.53 -12.55 -2.31
N PHE A 694 35.40 -13.23 -2.15
CA PHE A 694 35.38 -14.68 -1.94
C PHE A 694 35.63 -15.42 -3.24
N TYR A 695 36.78 -16.07 -3.32
CA TYR A 695 37.26 -16.81 -4.48
C TYR A 695 37.01 -18.31 -4.30
N ASP A 696 36.27 -18.91 -5.24
CA ASP A 696 36.13 -20.36 -5.36
C ASP A 696 37.44 -20.98 -5.89
N ASP A 697 38.29 -21.53 -5.02
CA ASP A 697 39.50 -22.25 -5.44
C ASP A 697 39.19 -23.58 -6.15
N GLY A 698 37.95 -24.06 -6.03
CA GLY A 698 37.48 -25.33 -6.56
C GLY A 698 37.72 -26.51 -5.62
N ASN A 699 37.51 -27.72 -6.16
CA ASN A 699 37.65 -28.95 -5.38
C ASN A 699 39.12 -29.37 -5.21
N THR A 700 39.50 -29.58 -3.95
CA THR A 700 40.76 -30.21 -3.54
C THR A 700 40.52 -31.66 -3.11
N ALA A 701 41.60 -32.40 -2.80
CA ALA A 701 41.50 -33.75 -2.22
C ALA A 701 40.77 -33.81 -0.87
N ASN A 702 40.65 -32.67 -0.16
CA ASN A 702 40.05 -32.57 1.17
C ASN A 702 38.65 -31.91 1.16
N GLY A 703 38.11 -31.57 -0.03
CA GLY A 703 36.85 -30.84 -0.21
C GLY A 703 37.02 -29.56 -1.03
N ILE A 704 35.93 -28.81 -1.22
CA ILE A 704 35.95 -27.49 -1.85
C ILE A 704 36.77 -26.50 -1.02
N LYS A 705 37.62 -25.70 -1.66
CA LYS A 705 38.41 -24.65 -1.01
C LYS A 705 37.87 -23.27 -1.40
N THR A 706 37.83 -22.37 -0.43
CA THR A 706 37.50 -20.96 -0.61
C THR A 706 38.59 -20.12 0.02
N SER A 707 38.95 -19.00 -0.60
CA SER A 707 39.79 -17.95 -0.02
C SER A 707 39.07 -16.60 -0.09
N ILE A 708 39.30 -15.70 0.87
CA ILE A 708 38.94 -14.28 0.77
C ILE A 708 40.22 -13.53 0.40
N HIS A 709 40.27 -13.03 -0.82
CA HIS A 709 41.36 -12.14 -1.24
C HIS A 709 40.97 -10.69 -0.97
N VAL A 710 41.88 -9.94 -0.38
CA VAL A 710 41.78 -8.48 -0.26
C VAL A 710 42.70 -7.83 -1.30
N PHE A 711 42.17 -6.79 -1.94
CA PHE A 711 42.83 -5.89 -2.87
C PHE A 711 42.91 -4.56 -2.16
N LYS A 712 44.09 -4.24 -1.62
CA LYS A 712 44.20 -3.12 -0.71
C LYS A 712 44.39 -1.82 -1.46
N GLY A 713 43.69 -0.76 -1.09
CA GLY A 713 43.80 0.54 -1.75
C GLY A 713 45.17 1.20 -1.52
N THR A 714 45.48 2.17 -2.39
CA THR A 714 46.76 2.93 -2.36
C THR A 714 46.64 4.32 -3.02
N GLY A 715 45.41 4.77 -3.31
CA GLY A 715 45.09 5.95 -4.11
C GLY A 715 45.47 5.91 -5.59
N THR A 716 46.21 4.88 -6.04
CA THR A 716 46.77 4.83 -7.41
C THR A 716 46.80 3.43 -8.05
N GLY A 717 46.32 2.42 -7.32
CA GLY A 717 46.37 1.00 -7.67
C GLY A 717 45.88 0.13 -6.51
N PHE A 718 45.85 -1.20 -6.69
CA PHE A 718 45.58 -2.13 -5.59
C PHE A 718 46.76 -3.05 -5.28
N ASP A 719 47.14 -3.13 -4.01
CA ASP A 719 48.09 -4.12 -3.48
C ASP A 719 47.35 -5.41 -3.12
N TYR A 720 47.50 -6.43 -3.97
CA TYR A 720 46.83 -7.72 -3.81
C TYR A 720 47.49 -8.59 -2.73
N SER A 721 46.68 -9.05 -1.77
CA SER A 721 47.04 -10.05 -0.77
C SER A 721 47.63 -11.34 -1.39
N ASP A 722 48.43 -12.10 -0.62
CA ASP A 722 49.10 -13.28 -1.18
C ASP A 722 48.09 -14.38 -1.63
N PRO A 723 48.50 -15.39 -2.43
CA PRO A 723 47.60 -16.43 -2.96
C PRO A 723 46.81 -17.28 -1.94
N ASN A 724 47.03 -17.10 -0.63
CA ASN A 724 46.22 -17.70 0.43
C ASN A 724 45.13 -16.75 0.97
N GLY A 725 45.13 -15.49 0.55
CA GLY A 725 44.21 -14.44 0.98
C GLY A 725 44.34 -14.03 2.45
N PHE A 726 43.48 -13.11 2.88
CA PHE A 726 43.30 -12.73 4.28
C PHE A 726 42.61 -13.84 5.10
N TRP A 727 41.94 -14.78 4.42
CA TRP A 727 41.39 -15.99 4.99
C TRP A 727 41.29 -17.08 3.94
N ASN A 728 41.47 -18.34 4.31
CA ASN A 728 41.10 -19.47 3.47
C ASN A 728 40.73 -20.70 4.30
N THR A 729 39.89 -21.56 3.73
CA THR A 729 39.55 -22.84 4.35
C THR A 729 39.18 -23.90 3.31
N THR A 730 39.14 -25.16 3.75
CA THR A 730 38.54 -26.27 2.99
C THR A 730 37.26 -26.73 3.69
N GLY A 731 36.20 -26.95 2.91
CA GLY A 731 34.87 -27.34 3.40
C GLY A 731 33.81 -26.23 3.33
N TYR A 732 34.21 -25.00 2.96
CA TYR A 732 33.30 -23.87 2.75
C TYR A 732 33.09 -23.65 1.25
N ASP A 733 31.85 -23.76 0.77
CA ASP A 733 31.48 -23.52 -0.63
C ASP A 733 31.05 -22.06 -0.80
N SER A 734 31.92 -21.22 -1.39
CA SER A 734 31.56 -19.82 -1.64
C SER A 734 30.36 -19.66 -2.59
N ASN A 735 30.04 -20.65 -3.43
CA ASN A 735 28.85 -20.58 -4.28
C ASN A 735 27.54 -20.60 -3.45
N LYS A 736 27.60 -21.01 -2.18
CA LYS A 736 26.47 -20.97 -1.25
C LYS A 736 26.18 -19.60 -0.66
N ILE A 737 26.99 -18.57 -0.92
CA ILE A 737 26.77 -17.17 -0.46
C ILE A 737 26.57 -16.18 -1.62
N THR A 738 26.56 -16.63 -2.87
CA THR A 738 26.39 -15.77 -4.06
C THR A 738 25.14 -14.89 -3.96
N GLY A 739 25.35 -13.58 -4.17
CA GLY A 739 24.34 -12.52 -4.11
C GLY A 739 23.87 -12.18 -2.69
N ARG A 740 24.62 -12.58 -1.65
CA ARG A 740 24.22 -12.53 -0.24
C ARG A 740 25.40 -12.24 0.71
N VAL A 741 26.26 -11.31 0.31
CA VAL A 741 27.44 -10.85 1.06
C VAL A 741 27.35 -9.33 1.21
N VAL A 742 27.60 -8.81 2.41
CA VAL A 742 27.65 -7.37 2.74
C VAL A 742 28.83 -7.09 3.68
N SER A 743 29.38 -5.88 3.63
CA SER A 743 30.35 -5.35 4.60
C SER A 743 29.69 -4.35 5.56
N GLY A 744 30.33 -4.07 6.69
CA GLY A 744 29.84 -3.14 7.71
C GLY A 744 30.73 -3.12 8.95
N ASP A 745 30.44 -2.22 9.89
CA ASP A 745 30.94 -2.30 11.27
C ASP A 745 30.02 -3.23 12.08
N PHE A 746 30.36 -4.52 12.10
CA PHE A 746 29.55 -5.55 12.77
C PHE A 746 30.05 -5.89 14.19
N ASP A 747 31.16 -5.30 14.65
CA ASP A 747 31.69 -5.50 16.01
C ASP A 747 31.87 -4.21 16.84
N ASN A 748 31.53 -3.05 16.27
CA ASN A 748 31.56 -1.69 16.85
C ASN A 748 32.97 -1.28 17.31
N ASP A 749 33.95 -1.46 16.41
CA ASP A 749 35.29 -0.88 16.58
C ASP A 749 35.44 0.50 15.90
N GLY A 750 34.43 0.92 15.12
CA GLY A 750 34.31 2.22 14.47
C GLY A 750 34.76 2.25 13.02
N LYS A 751 34.90 1.09 12.36
CA LYS A 751 35.38 0.95 10.98
C LYS A 751 34.54 -0.05 10.19
N TYR A 752 34.46 0.18 8.89
CA TYR A 752 33.60 -0.59 7.98
C TYR A 752 34.38 -1.78 7.39
N ASP A 753 34.92 -2.64 8.25
CA ASP A 753 35.90 -3.68 7.88
C ASP A 753 35.43 -5.13 8.13
N ASP A 754 34.24 -5.36 8.68
CA ASP A 754 33.69 -6.70 8.82
C ASP A 754 32.87 -7.13 7.60
N ILE A 755 32.73 -8.45 7.40
CA ILE A 755 31.93 -9.02 6.31
C ILE A 755 30.95 -10.07 6.84
N ILE A 756 29.70 -9.98 6.41
CA ILE A 756 28.67 -11.00 6.67
C ILE A 756 28.20 -11.65 5.37
N ALA A 757 28.05 -12.98 5.41
CA ALA A 757 27.58 -13.79 4.30
C ALA A 757 26.44 -14.75 4.72
N PHE A 758 25.28 -14.67 4.08
CA PHE A 758 24.16 -15.59 4.34
C PHE A 758 24.30 -16.87 3.50
N TYR A 759 24.74 -17.94 4.15
CA TYR A 759 25.04 -19.23 3.54
C TYR A 759 23.79 -20.12 3.39
N ASP A 760 23.61 -20.71 2.21
CA ASP A 760 22.56 -21.68 1.91
C ASP A 760 23.01 -23.10 2.28
N TYR A 761 22.45 -23.64 3.36
CA TYR A 761 22.65 -25.02 3.79
C TYR A 761 21.73 -26.01 3.04
N GLY A 762 20.83 -25.52 2.18
CA GLY A 762 19.80 -26.32 1.51
C GLY A 762 18.63 -26.64 2.44
N SER A 763 17.63 -27.37 1.95
CA SER A 763 16.46 -27.81 2.74
C SER A 763 15.66 -26.71 3.46
N ASN A 764 15.73 -25.47 2.95
CA ASN A 764 15.20 -24.24 3.58
C ASN A 764 15.99 -23.77 4.82
N GLU A 765 17.27 -24.11 4.95
CA GLU A 765 18.13 -23.62 6.02
C GLU A 765 19.08 -22.54 5.51
N THR A 766 19.05 -21.37 6.16
CA THR A 766 20.00 -20.28 5.93
C THR A 766 20.66 -19.91 7.25
N ARG A 767 21.95 -19.61 7.21
CA ARG A 767 22.70 -19.10 8.36
C ARG A 767 23.58 -17.92 7.94
N ALA A 768 23.73 -16.92 8.80
CA ALA A 768 24.67 -15.82 8.58
C ALA A 768 26.03 -16.19 9.17
N HIS A 769 27.09 -15.90 8.42
CA HIS A 769 28.48 -16.13 8.82
C HIS A 769 29.21 -14.78 8.83
N ILE A 770 29.92 -14.48 9.92
CA ILE A 770 30.73 -13.26 10.04
C ILE A 770 32.22 -13.59 9.87
N PHE A 771 32.91 -12.70 9.17
CA PHE A 771 34.35 -12.66 8.95
C PHE A 771 34.81 -11.32 9.47
N ARG A 772 35.28 -11.31 10.72
CA ARG A 772 35.73 -10.08 11.36
C ARG A 772 37.13 -9.71 10.87
N SER A 773 37.37 -8.47 10.51
CA SER A 773 38.69 -8.00 10.12
C SER A 773 39.65 -7.91 11.30
N THR A 774 40.95 -7.94 10.99
CA THR A 774 42.05 -7.71 11.94
C THR A 774 43.10 -6.75 11.36
N GLY A 775 42.77 -6.07 10.25
CA GLY A 775 43.69 -5.28 9.42
C GLY A 775 44.76 -6.12 8.67
N THR A 776 44.85 -7.42 8.93
CA THR A 776 45.88 -8.31 8.33
C THR A 776 45.35 -9.70 7.93
N GLY A 777 44.06 -9.92 8.09
CA GLY A 777 43.38 -11.20 7.92
C GLY A 777 41.96 -11.16 8.48
N PHE A 778 41.13 -12.16 8.17
CA PHE A 778 39.81 -12.29 8.77
C PHE A 778 39.75 -13.39 9.85
N GLU A 779 39.22 -13.06 11.02
CA GLU A 779 38.75 -14.02 12.01
C GLU A 779 37.34 -14.51 11.64
N TYR A 780 37.25 -15.76 11.20
CA TYR A 780 35.95 -16.41 10.97
C TYR A 780 35.35 -16.87 12.30
N LEU A 781 34.17 -16.32 12.67
CA LEU A 781 33.49 -16.59 13.94
C LEU A 781 32.21 -17.44 13.72
N PRO A 782 32.25 -18.77 13.91
CA PRO A 782 31.12 -19.67 13.66
C PRO A 782 30.23 -19.97 14.89
N TYR A 783 30.45 -19.36 16.06
CA TYR A 783 29.66 -19.67 17.26
C TYR A 783 28.24 -19.07 17.15
N ALA A 784 27.14 -19.80 17.35
CA ALA A 784 27.00 -21.13 17.97
C ALA A 784 26.36 -22.21 17.04
N SER A 785 27.18 -23.17 16.59
CA SER A 785 26.82 -24.45 15.96
C SER A 785 25.83 -24.40 14.78
N ASP A 786 26.00 -23.62 13.72
CA ASP A 786 27.23 -23.13 13.09
C ASP A 786 26.84 -21.85 12.30
N GLY A 787 27.03 -20.67 12.90
CA GLY A 787 26.65 -19.38 12.32
C GLY A 787 26.18 -18.35 13.36
N PHE A 788 26.36 -17.06 13.03
CA PHE A 788 26.05 -15.87 13.84
C PHE A 788 24.55 -15.53 13.85
N TRP A 789 23.81 -16.00 12.84
CA TRP A 789 22.34 -16.14 12.84
C TRP A 789 21.95 -17.44 12.15
N GLN A 790 20.83 -18.06 12.50
CA GLN A 790 20.35 -19.28 11.83
C GLN A 790 18.83 -19.40 11.77
N ASN A 791 18.31 -19.94 10.66
CA ASN A 791 16.90 -20.32 10.54
C ASN A 791 16.69 -21.51 9.58
N ILE A 792 16.25 -22.63 10.13
CA ILE A 792 16.01 -23.92 9.43
C ILE A 792 14.76 -23.96 8.54
N ASN A 793 13.98 -22.88 8.46
CA ASN A 793 12.83 -22.73 7.57
C ASN A 793 12.92 -21.48 6.68
N TYR A 794 14.09 -20.85 6.63
CA TYR A 794 14.37 -19.70 5.78
C TYR A 794 15.17 -20.11 4.53
N LYS A 795 14.57 -19.94 3.34
CA LYS A 795 15.30 -20.12 2.07
C LYS A 795 16.12 -18.87 1.75
N ALA A 796 17.42 -19.05 1.47
CA ALA A 796 18.29 -17.96 1.06
C ALA A 796 17.89 -17.33 -0.29
N ASP A 797 17.34 -18.13 -1.22
CA ASP A 797 16.78 -17.70 -2.50
C ASP A 797 15.79 -16.53 -2.38
N ASN A 798 15.12 -16.39 -1.24
CA ASN A 798 14.15 -15.32 -1.01
C ASN A 798 14.82 -13.94 -0.95
N ILE A 799 16.11 -13.84 -0.59
CA ILE A 799 16.87 -12.58 -0.39
C ILE A 799 18.10 -12.46 -1.29
N THR A 800 18.42 -13.47 -2.10
CA THR A 800 19.49 -13.38 -3.11
C THR A 800 19.31 -12.14 -3.97
N GLY A 801 20.40 -11.35 -4.10
CA GLY A 801 20.46 -10.11 -4.86
C GLY A 801 19.77 -8.92 -4.22
N ARG A 802 19.39 -9.02 -2.93
CA ARG A 802 18.53 -8.07 -2.23
C ARG A 802 18.92 -7.97 -0.74
N LEU A 803 20.21 -7.79 -0.48
CA LEU A 803 20.78 -7.60 0.86
C LEU A 803 21.68 -6.37 0.84
N ILE A 804 21.61 -5.59 1.92
CA ILE A 804 22.36 -4.35 2.17
C ILE A 804 22.61 -4.21 3.69
N SER A 805 23.52 -3.33 4.06
CA SER A 805 23.92 -3.01 5.44
C SER A 805 23.77 -1.51 5.74
N GLY A 806 23.62 -1.15 7.02
CA GLY A 806 23.49 0.24 7.49
C GLY A 806 22.84 0.31 8.89
N ASP A 807 22.90 1.45 9.56
CA ASP A 807 22.35 1.69 10.91
C ASP A 807 20.81 1.84 10.91
N PHE A 808 20.09 0.76 10.59
CA PHE A 808 18.64 0.83 10.36
C PHE A 808 17.84 1.12 11.65
N ASP A 809 18.26 0.63 12.82
CA ASP A 809 17.63 0.97 14.11
C ASP A 809 18.12 2.28 14.76
N ASN A 810 19.06 3.00 14.13
CA ASN A 810 19.60 4.28 14.58
C ASN A 810 20.21 4.22 16.00
N ASP A 811 20.84 3.10 16.37
CA ASP A 811 21.55 2.99 17.64
C ASP A 811 22.97 3.59 17.58
N GLY A 812 23.51 3.81 16.38
CA GLY A 812 24.81 4.42 16.12
C GLY A 812 26.00 3.58 16.61
N ASN A 813 25.86 2.26 16.68
CA ASN A 813 26.88 1.33 17.18
C ASN A 813 27.26 0.26 16.16
N PHE A 814 26.29 -0.46 15.60
CA PHE A 814 26.53 -1.60 14.71
C PHE A 814 25.76 -1.40 13.41
N ASP A 815 26.36 -1.79 12.29
CA ASP A 815 25.57 -1.92 11.06
C ASP A 815 24.58 -3.08 11.19
N ASP A 816 23.31 -2.79 10.88
CA ASP A 816 22.28 -3.78 10.71
C ASP A 816 22.33 -4.36 9.29
N ILE A 817 21.51 -5.38 9.04
CA ILE A 817 21.31 -5.92 7.70
C ILE A 817 19.82 -5.85 7.34
N ALA A 818 19.52 -5.33 6.16
CA ALA A 818 18.18 -5.35 5.59
C ALA A 818 18.16 -6.11 4.27
N GLY A 819 17.04 -6.76 3.97
CA GLY A 819 16.87 -7.40 2.67
C GLY A 819 15.42 -7.65 2.27
N PHE A 820 15.12 -7.41 0.98
CA PHE A 820 13.82 -7.75 0.42
C PHE A 820 13.67 -9.26 0.29
N LYS A 821 12.79 -9.83 1.11
CA LYS A 821 12.39 -11.23 1.07
C LYS A 821 11.19 -11.41 0.14
N ASN A 822 11.38 -12.22 -0.90
CA ASN A 822 10.28 -12.75 -1.71
C ASN A 822 9.40 -13.71 -0.89
N ASN A 823 8.11 -13.40 -0.77
CA ASN A 823 7.08 -14.27 -0.24
C ASN A 823 6.25 -14.87 -1.40
N THR A 824 5.52 -15.95 -1.16
CA THR A 824 4.73 -16.59 -2.21
C THR A 824 3.67 -15.63 -2.80
N ASN A 825 3.35 -15.81 -4.09
CA ASN A 825 2.37 -15.00 -4.85
C ASN A 825 2.76 -13.52 -5.07
N GLN A 826 4.00 -13.24 -5.49
CA GLN A 826 4.49 -11.89 -5.86
C GLN A 826 4.37 -10.86 -4.71
N ASN A 827 4.38 -11.31 -3.47
CA ASN A 827 4.36 -10.47 -2.27
C ASN A 827 5.77 -10.41 -1.69
N SER A 828 6.18 -9.31 -1.06
CA SER A 828 7.50 -9.20 -0.41
C SER A 828 7.39 -8.55 0.95
N SER A 829 8.38 -8.82 1.80
CA SER A 829 8.63 -8.10 3.04
C SER A 829 10.06 -7.60 3.04
N ILE A 830 10.36 -6.51 3.76
CA ILE A 830 11.73 -6.28 4.19
C ILE A 830 11.94 -7.06 5.48
N ASN A 831 13.02 -7.80 5.49
CA ASN A 831 13.53 -8.47 6.67
C ASN A 831 14.70 -7.64 7.19
N VAL A 832 14.69 -7.32 8.49
CA VAL A 832 15.80 -6.63 9.16
C VAL A 832 16.36 -7.54 10.25
N TRP A 833 17.67 -7.71 10.23
CA TRP A 833 18.47 -8.35 11.25
C TRP A 833 19.21 -7.23 11.99
N LEU A 834 18.77 -6.94 13.22
CA LEU A 834 19.38 -5.90 14.04
C LEU A 834 20.63 -6.44 14.72
N SER A 835 21.76 -5.79 14.51
CA SER A 835 23.06 -6.27 14.99
C SER A 835 23.23 -6.04 16.48
N SER A 836 24.16 -6.78 17.06
CA SER A 836 24.62 -6.58 18.43
C SER A 836 25.93 -7.33 18.61
N ASN A 837 26.73 -6.92 19.61
CA ASN A 837 28.02 -7.50 20.00
C ASN A 837 28.23 -9.02 19.81
N HIS A 838 27.18 -9.87 19.83
CA HIS A 838 27.30 -11.33 19.70
C HIS A 838 26.13 -12.07 18.98
N ASP A 839 25.11 -11.38 18.44
CA ASP A 839 23.92 -12.03 17.82
C ASP A 839 23.11 -11.03 16.96
N PHE A 840 22.27 -11.52 16.05
CA PHE A 840 21.27 -10.71 15.34
C PHE A 840 19.85 -10.90 15.90
N GLN A 841 19.22 -9.80 16.32
CA GLN A 841 17.78 -9.79 16.55
C GLN A 841 17.04 -9.72 15.21
N TYR A 842 16.66 -10.89 14.69
CA TYR A 842 15.79 -10.99 13.52
C TYR A 842 14.37 -10.53 13.85
N THR A 843 13.98 -9.38 13.30
CA THR A 843 12.73 -8.67 13.67
C THR A 843 11.46 -9.26 13.03
N GLY A 844 11.58 -10.13 12.03
CA GLY A 844 10.45 -10.83 11.42
C GLY A 844 9.65 -10.02 10.39
N ILE A 845 8.64 -10.68 9.81
CA ILE A 845 7.95 -10.28 8.57
C ILE A 845 7.06 -9.02 8.73
N ASP A 846 6.62 -8.72 9.94
CA ASP A 846 5.50 -7.79 10.17
C ASP A 846 5.90 -6.38 10.69
N ASN A 847 7.18 -6.12 10.96
CA ASN A 847 7.61 -4.91 11.67
C ASN A 847 8.11 -3.76 10.76
N TRP A 848 8.67 -4.05 9.58
CA TRP A 848 9.33 -3.03 8.73
C TRP A 848 8.74 -2.88 7.32
N PHE A 849 7.65 -3.59 6.97
CA PHE A 849 7.06 -3.47 5.62
C PHE A 849 5.53 -3.58 5.61
N GLY A 850 4.87 -2.45 5.35
CA GLY A 850 3.41 -2.33 5.25
C GLY A 850 2.90 -1.00 5.82
N CYS A 851 1.58 -0.82 5.87
CA CYS A 851 0.98 0.25 6.68
C CYS A 851 1.21 -0.08 8.17
N GLY A 852 2.37 0.31 8.70
CA GLY A 852 2.73 0.07 10.09
C GLY A 852 1.67 0.65 11.04
N SER A 853 1.40 -0.05 12.14
CA SER A 853 0.54 0.49 13.19
C SER A 853 1.20 1.72 13.81
N ASN A 854 0.77 2.90 13.34
CA ASN A 854 1.23 4.26 13.65
C ASN A 854 2.22 4.94 12.68
N SER A 855 2.05 4.78 11.35
CA SER A 855 2.45 5.85 10.41
C SER A 855 1.46 6.03 9.25
N ASN A 856 1.25 7.28 8.83
CA ASN A 856 0.61 7.58 7.54
C ASN A 856 1.63 7.20 6.47
N ASN A 857 1.40 6.25 5.55
CA ASN A 857 2.18 6.21 4.32
C ASN A 857 1.60 5.38 3.15
N ILE A 858 1.15 6.09 2.13
CA ILE A 858 0.29 5.70 1.00
C ILE A 858 1.03 4.85 -0.05
N PHE A 859 0.79 3.55 -0.27
CA PHE A 859 1.20 2.93 -1.56
C PHE A 859 0.58 3.74 -2.74
N ILE A 860 1.11 3.71 -3.98
CA ILE A 860 0.40 4.31 -5.14
C ILE A 860 0.33 3.42 -6.37
N ALA A 861 -0.73 3.62 -7.15
CA ALA A 861 -0.92 3.04 -8.47
C ALA A 861 -0.42 4.00 -9.58
N ALA A 862 0.38 3.49 -10.52
CA ALA A 862 0.99 4.26 -11.60
C ALA A 862 0.03 5.23 -12.31
N LYS A 863 0.48 6.48 -12.46
CA LYS A 863 -0.15 7.51 -13.29
C LYS A 863 0.33 7.37 -14.73
N SER A 864 -0.62 7.36 -15.69
CA SER A 864 -0.28 7.41 -17.11
C SER A 864 0.36 8.77 -17.48
N PRO A 865 1.43 8.81 -18.30
CA PRO A 865 2.18 10.03 -18.54
C PRO A 865 1.47 10.93 -19.55
N ASN A 866 1.27 12.21 -19.21
CA ASN A 866 1.21 13.30 -20.20
C ASN A 866 1.30 14.70 -19.54
N ASN A 867 1.89 15.64 -20.28
CA ASN A 867 2.11 17.05 -19.97
C ASN A 867 3.11 17.37 -18.84
N TYR A 868 4.38 17.30 -19.22
CA TYR A 868 5.42 18.15 -18.64
C TYR A 868 5.07 19.63 -18.85
N ASN A 869 5.10 20.40 -17.78
CA ASN A 869 5.62 21.76 -17.76
C ASN A 869 6.32 21.92 -16.41
N SER A 870 7.58 22.36 -16.43
CA SER A 870 8.34 22.69 -15.23
C SER A 870 7.67 23.87 -14.53
N ILE A 871 7.04 23.60 -13.38
CA ILE A 871 6.56 24.64 -12.48
C ILE A 871 7.68 24.92 -11.48
N GLU A 872 8.44 25.98 -11.73
CA GLU A 872 9.29 26.59 -10.70
C GLU A 872 8.40 27.01 -9.52
N TYR A 873 8.42 26.23 -8.44
CA TYR A 873 7.78 26.62 -7.19
C TYR A 873 8.58 27.72 -6.51
N SER A 874 8.32 28.96 -6.91
CA SER A 874 8.69 30.14 -6.14
C SER A 874 7.93 30.14 -4.80
N VAL A 875 8.53 29.52 -3.78
CA VAL A 875 7.97 29.47 -2.41
C VAL A 875 7.98 30.86 -1.79
N SER A 876 6.92 31.62 -2.05
CA SER A 876 6.64 32.86 -1.32
C SER A 876 6.15 32.52 0.09
N ALA A 877 7.09 32.22 0.99
CA ALA A 877 6.83 31.88 2.38
C ALA A 877 6.18 33.07 3.14
N LYS A 878 4.85 33.13 3.13
CA LYS A 878 4.06 34.07 3.95
C LYS A 878 3.27 33.36 5.05
N ASN A 879 4.00 32.91 6.07
CA ASN A 879 3.49 32.89 7.44
C ASN A 879 4.64 32.81 8.47
N GLN A 880 5.40 33.89 8.59
CA GLN A 880 6.27 34.06 9.77
C GLN A 880 5.40 34.23 11.02
N ASN A 881 5.49 33.28 11.95
CA ASN A 881 5.23 33.52 13.36
C ASN A 881 6.52 34.12 13.94
N GLU A 882 6.43 35.29 14.56
CA GLU A 882 7.62 36.02 15.03
C GLU A 882 8.15 35.38 16.31
N ILE A 883 9.16 34.51 16.16
CA ILE A 883 9.84 33.83 17.25
C ILE A 883 11.13 34.59 17.61
N VAL A 884 11.25 34.98 18.87
CA VAL A 884 12.37 35.75 19.40
C VAL A 884 12.91 35.08 20.65
N VAL A 885 14.20 34.77 20.64
CA VAL A 885 14.93 34.21 21.81
C VAL A 885 15.87 35.28 22.35
N TYR A 886 15.76 35.63 23.63
CA TYR A 886 16.52 36.73 24.24
C TYR A 886 16.73 36.59 25.77
N PRO A 887 17.77 37.21 26.35
CA PRO A 887 18.93 37.78 25.67
C PRO A 887 19.73 36.73 24.90
N ASN A 888 20.49 37.12 23.89
CA ASN A 888 21.41 36.24 23.17
C ASN A 888 22.72 37.02 22.90
N PRO A 889 23.84 36.68 23.54
CA PRO A 889 24.04 35.57 24.49
C PRO A 889 23.25 35.73 25.80
N ALA A 890 22.94 34.61 26.46
CA ALA A 890 22.25 34.54 27.75
C ALA A 890 23.19 34.10 28.89
N ASP A 891 22.97 34.68 30.08
CA ASP A 891 23.85 34.49 31.25
C ASP A 891 23.13 33.78 32.42
N ASP A 892 21.86 34.12 32.70
CA ASP A 892 21.04 33.46 33.76
C ASP A 892 19.71 32.85 33.27
N ILE A 893 19.05 33.49 32.30
CA ILE A 893 17.74 33.07 31.76
C ILE A 893 17.67 33.20 30.24
N ILE A 894 16.87 32.32 29.63
CA ILE A 894 16.49 32.37 28.21
C ILE A 894 14.99 32.67 28.15
N ASN A 895 14.59 33.76 27.49
CA ASN A 895 13.20 34.04 27.14
C ASN A 895 12.95 33.55 25.72
N ILE A 896 11.86 32.81 25.53
CA ILE A 896 11.40 32.32 24.23
C ILE A 896 10.00 32.89 24.00
N LYS A 897 9.92 33.91 23.14
CA LYS A 897 8.68 34.59 22.79
C LYS A 897 8.18 34.13 21.42
N TYR A 898 6.90 33.80 21.32
CA TYR A 898 6.22 33.39 20.09
C TYR A 898 4.76 33.84 20.09
N GLN A 899 4.13 33.81 18.92
CA GLN A 899 2.72 34.15 18.74
C GLN A 899 1.96 33.02 18.04
N LEU A 900 0.82 32.64 18.62
CA LEU A 900 -0.15 31.74 18.02
C LEU A 900 -1.29 32.57 17.41
N LYS A 901 -1.51 32.43 16.09
CA LYS A 901 -2.59 33.13 15.36
C LYS A 901 -3.97 32.50 15.57
N GLU A 902 -3.99 31.26 16.05
CA GLU A 902 -5.14 30.43 16.40
C GLU A 902 -4.71 29.45 17.50
N LYS A 903 -5.64 28.65 18.05
CA LYS A 903 -5.31 27.63 19.06
C LYS A 903 -4.39 26.56 18.46
N GLY A 904 -3.33 26.18 19.15
CA GLY A 904 -2.33 25.26 18.59
C GLY A 904 -1.57 24.43 19.63
N SER A 905 -0.95 23.35 19.18
CA SER A 905 -0.03 22.54 19.96
C SER A 905 1.39 23.11 19.85
N VAL A 906 2.05 23.33 20.99
CA VAL A 906 3.42 23.86 21.06
C VAL A 906 4.34 22.89 21.79
N LEU A 907 5.48 22.56 21.16
CA LEU A 907 6.63 21.88 21.76
C LEU A 907 7.81 22.87 21.79
N ILE A 908 8.61 22.85 22.84
CA ILE A 908 9.87 23.62 22.92
C ILE A 908 10.98 22.71 23.42
N ASN A 909 12.03 22.57 22.62
CA ASN A 909 13.25 21.87 22.99
C ASN A 909 14.45 22.81 23.03
N ILE A 910 15.48 22.41 23.77
CA ILE A 910 16.82 22.99 23.70
C ILE A 910 17.81 21.85 23.47
N SER A 911 18.57 21.93 22.38
CA SER A 911 19.51 20.92 21.88
C SER A 911 20.92 21.48 21.71
N THR A 912 21.95 20.62 21.74
CA THR A 912 23.31 21.00 21.29
C THR A 912 23.35 21.11 19.76
N PHE A 913 24.51 21.47 19.20
CA PHE A 913 24.66 21.49 17.74
C PHE A 913 24.78 20.08 17.15
N GLU A 914 25.21 19.09 17.94
CA GLU A 914 25.20 17.65 17.59
C GLU A 914 23.84 16.97 17.88
N GLY A 915 22.72 17.71 17.77
CA GLY A 915 21.35 17.18 17.93
C GLY A 915 20.93 16.72 19.33
N ARG A 916 21.85 16.58 20.30
CA ARG A 916 21.55 16.08 21.66
C ARG A 916 20.56 16.98 22.39
N ARG A 917 19.35 16.46 22.63
CA ARG A 917 18.28 17.14 23.40
C ARG A 917 18.64 17.22 24.89
N ILE A 918 18.62 18.43 25.45
CA ILE A 918 18.95 18.71 26.86
C ILE A 918 17.70 18.99 27.68
N ASN A 919 16.69 19.61 27.07
CA ASN A 919 15.40 19.87 27.69
C ASN A 919 14.30 19.68 26.66
N ILE A 920 13.24 18.98 27.05
CA ILE A 920 12.04 18.72 26.25
C ILE A 920 10.85 19.12 27.12
N GLN A 921 10.11 20.15 26.71
CA GLN A 921 8.80 20.41 27.27
C GLN A 921 7.76 19.60 26.48
N PRO A 922 6.90 18.78 27.12
CA PRO A 922 5.86 18.03 26.40
C PRO A 922 4.90 18.96 25.67
N TYR A 923 4.25 18.47 24.61
CA TYR A 923 3.29 19.23 23.83
C TYR A 923 2.20 19.86 24.71
N ILE A 924 2.11 21.19 24.69
CA ILE A 924 1.06 21.94 25.38
C ILE A 924 0.10 22.51 24.34
N LYS A 925 -1.20 22.24 24.49
CA LYS A 925 -2.25 22.93 23.73
C LYS A 925 -2.43 24.32 24.33
N GLU A 926 -2.16 25.34 23.54
CA GLU A 926 -2.24 26.75 23.93
C GLU A 926 -3.24 27.49 23.04
N GLU A 927 -3.93 28.46 23.64
CA GLU A 927 -4.92 29.28 22.94
C GLU A 927 -4.26 30.32 22.02
N LYS A 928 -5.06 30.98 21.18
CA LYS A 928 -4.60 32.12 20.38
C LYS A 928 -4.04 33.22 21.29
N GLY A 929 -2.77 33.59 21.12
CA GLY A 929 -2.11 34.56 21.99
C GLY A 929 -0.63 34.79 21.71
N ILE A 930 -0.03 35.71 22.47
CA ILE A 930 1.43 35.92 22.51
C ILE A 930 1.94 35.32 23.81
N TYR A 931 2.95 34.45 23.71
CA TYR A 931 3.54 33.73 24.83
C TYR A 931 4.99 34.15 25.01
N ASN A 932 5.46 34.12 26.26
CA ASN A 932 6.87 34.26 26.60
C ASN A 932 7.23 33.21 27.66
N LYS A 933 8.03 32.21 27.29
CA LYS A 933 8.48 31.13 28.18
C LYS A 933 9.87 31.45 28.69
N VAL A 934 10.10 31.26 29.99
CA VAL A 934 11.36 31.62 30.65
C VAL A 934 12.05 30.36 31.18
N TYR A 935 13.23 30.06 30.68
CA TYR A 935 14.05 28.92 31.07
C TYR A 935 15.24 29.43 31.89
N ASN A 936 15.50 28.81 33.05
CA ASN A 936 16.63 29.15 33.89
C ASN A 936 17.82 28.24 33.58
N ILE A 937 18.93 28.82 33.14
CA ILE A 937 20.11 28.10 32.61
C ILE A 937 20.65 27.09 33.64
N LYS A 938 20.77 27.52 34.90
CA LYS A 938 21.26 26.68 36.01
C LYS A 938 20.32 25.53 36.36
N ARG A 939 19.00 25.74 36.27
CA ARG A 939 17.98 24.68 36.51
C ARG A 939 18.02 23.58 35.46
N TYR A 940 18.34 23.92 34.21
CA TYR A 940 18.39 22.99 33.08
C TYR A 940 19.80 22.50 32.76
N HIS A 941 20.77 22.73 33.65
CA HIS A 941 22.16 22.31 33.51
C HIS A 941 22.83 22.71 32.17
N LEU A 942 22.37 23.80 31.56
CA LEU A 942 22.96 24.35 30.34
C LEU A 942 24.33 24.96 30.70
N THR A 943 25.38 24.42 30.11
CA THR A 943 26.77 24.89 30.27
C THR A 943 27.09 26.02 29.30
N LYS A 944 28.31 26.56 29.36
CA LYS A 944 28.80 27.52 28.36
C LYS A 944 28.89 26.84 26.99
N GLY A 945 28.18 27.37 25.99
CA GLY A 945 28.10 26.72 24.68
C GLY A 945 27.15 27.42 23.70
N THR A 946 27.05 26.86 22.49
CA THR A 946 26.00 27.20 21.51
C THR A 946 24.94 26.10 21.55
N TYR A 947 23.67 26.51 21.58
CA TYR A 947 22.52 25.61 21.55
C TYR A 947 21.51 26.06 20.51
N LEU A 948 20.65 25.14 20.10
CA LEU A 948 19.49 25.40 19.27
C LEU A 948 18.24 25.39 20.15
N VAL A 949 17.39 26.39 19.97
CA VAL A 949 16.01 26.41 20.46
C VAL A 949 15.13 25.98 19.30
N GLU A 950 14.49 24.81 19.46
CA GLU A 950 13.50 24.28 18.54
C GLU A 950 12.11 24.57 19.10
N ILE A 951 11.24 25.16 18.30
CA ILE A 951 9.82 25.33 18.62
C ILE A 951 8.99 24.69 17.53
N TYR A 952 8.18 23.70 17.87
CA TYR A 952 7.16 23.17 16.98
C TYR A 952 5.84 23.87 17.29
N ILE A 953 5.22 24.50 16.29
CA ILE A 953 3.88 25.07 16.39
C ILE A 953 3.01 24.36 15.35
N ASN A 954 2.02 23.58 15.81
CA ASN A 954 1.19 22.74 14.92
C ASN A 954 2.04 21.89 13.94
N ASN A 955 3.06 21.22 14.49
CA ASN A 955 4.06 20.41 13.79
C ASN A 955 4.99 21.15 12.81
N ILE A 956 4.88 22.48 12.68
CA ILE A 956 5.85 23.30 11.93
C ILE A 956 7.02 23.64 12.84
N LEU A 957 8.22 23.18 12.50
CA LEU A 957 9.46 23.49 13.21
C LEU A 957 9.95 24.92 12.91
N HIS A 958 10.40 25.59 13.95
CA HIS A 958 11.13 26.84 13.90
C HIS A 958 12.38 26.76 14.78
N THR A 959 13.54 27.12 14.24
CA THR A 959 14.82 27.06 14.96
C THR A 959 15.38 28.46 15.26
N LYS A 960 16.02 28.61 16.43
CA LYS A 960 16.79 29.80 16.81
C LYS A 960 18.04 29.43 17.60
N LYS A 961 19.20 29.89 17.14
CA LYS A 961 20.48 29.78 17.86
C LYS A 961 20.47 30.63 19.14
N ILE A 962 20.94 30.06 20.25
CA ILE A 962 21.19 30.75 21.53
C ILE A 962 22.63 30.44 21.99
N ILE A 963 23.33 31.45 22.53
CA ILE A 963 24.68 31.30 23.08
C ILE A 963 24.61 31.48 24.59
N ILE A 964 25.20 30.57 25.36
CA ILE A 964 25.31 30.64 26.83
C ILE A 964 26.75 31.00 27.19
N LYS A 965 26.95 32.00 28.05
CA LYS A 965 28.30 32.51 28.42
C LYS A 965 28.98 31.74 29.54
#